data_AF-M0BD52-F1
#
_entry.id   AF-M0BD52-F1
#
_cell.length_a   1.000
_cell.length_b   1.000
_cell.length_c   1.000
_cell.angle_alpha   90.00
_cell.angle_beta   90.00
_cell.angle_gamma   90.00
#
_symmetry.space_group_name_H-M   'P 1'
#
loop_
_entity.id
_entity.type
_entity.pdbx_description
1 polymer ?
#
loop_
_entity_poly.entity_id
_entity_poly.type
_entity_poly.pdbx_seq_one_letter_code
_entity_poly.pdbx_strand_id
1 'polypeptide(L)'
;MEVIEPLSHHELLVVIAQLTVLLFVARLLGELLSSIGQPAVVGELLAGVLLGPSLFGLVAPGAYEALFVVSESQFHLLEIVSWIGLIMLLVVTGLETDIDLIIANGRTAIVLSLGGIIVPFTTGFALGWVLPAEFIAAPAQRLVFSLFIATAMSISAIPVIAKVLIELDVVRRDVGQLILAAGMVDDTIGWVLLATVAGLARTGVVDVGSAATTVLSVLAFLGISFTIGRRVVAETITWVDNAVGSDAALLSTAMLFALAAGAITQYMGLEAILGAFVVGVLVGQVNRFDYRVRHSFETMTLSIFAPLFFAIAGLRMDIAALADPTVFTVGLVVFAVACVGKFGGILGVSRPAGLSVWEGITIGGGMNARGAMEIIVATIGLGLGILTTSTYSIIVAVAIGTSLMAPAIMRWSIPKIEMSEQERTRIERERYLQESFVNNLTRVLLPTRGSVDTQYAARLVSSLFRDRQTDIDLLCIDEFASSSRRGGGLRERLTRLGRFLAGGGVGSSETGPNRRADIEATDRRFARIEARLSEQAGSTRRLVRGLDGSASDTILEQANAGYDLVVLGERTLGSDSETPLFSRTIDRVIQRTPCPTMVVSTSDAVKRTPALIDDPIRRILLPTVGTRSSRHAAEAAFAIATAENALVEIAHVVADPQPSDRFAGGADLSDARDIGGQIVDREAELGRQLGAKVVTTVTAADNPGAALVALADRNDADLIVMGSNTRPISRRAFFGPNVEYVVTNAPCPVAVLNSV
;
A
#
# COMPACT_ATOMS: atom_id res chain seq x y z
N MET A 1 -41.98 2.88 26.65
CA MET A 1 -41.07 3.20 25.54
C MET A 1 -40.88 4.69 25.59
N GLU A 2 -39.71 5.17 25.99
CA GLU A 2 -39.35 6.57 25.72
C GLU A 2 -39.40 6.75 24.20
N VAL A 3 -40.19 7.72 23.74
CA VAL A 3 -40.19 8.11 22.34
C VAL A 3 -38.87 8.82 22.12
N ILE A 4 -37.95 8.16 21.42
CA ILE A 4 -36.71 8.81 20.97
C ILE A 4 -37.13 9.77 19.86
N GLU A 5 -37.20 11.06 20.16
CA GLU A 5 -37.49 12.07 19.14
C GLU A 5 -36.34 12.10 18.12
N PRO A 6 -36.64 12.06 16.81
CA PRO A 6 -35.62 12.20 15.79
C PRO A 6 -35.05 13.62 15.80
N LEU A 7 -33.80 13.78 15.35
CA LEU A 7 -33.17 15.08 15.12
C LEU A 7 -34.11 16.00 14.33
N SER A 8 -34.25 17.25 14.79
CA SER A 8 -35.12 18.21 14.11
C SER A 8 -34.58 18.53 12.70
N HIS A 9 -35.47 18.87 11.77
CA HIS A 9 -35.07 19.24 10.40
C HIS A 9 -34.10 20.43 10.39
N HIS A 10 -34.23 21.33 11.36
CA HIS A 10 -33.35 22.48 11.50
C HIS A 10 -31.96 22.08 12.01
N GLU A 11 -31.85 21.24 13.03
CA GLU A 11 -30.56 20.71 13.51
C GLU A 11 -29.80 19.98 12.39
N LEU A 12 -30.50 19.14 11.62
CA LEU A 12 -29.89 18.43 10.49
C LEU A 12 -29.40 19.41 9.40
N LEU A 13 -30.20 20.42 9.06
CA LEU A 13 -29.83 21.46 8.10
C LEU A 13 -28.55 22.18 8.53
N VAL A 14 -28.48 22.57 9.81
CA VAL A 14 -27.34 23.31 10.36
C VAL A 14 -26.08 22.46 10.32
N VAL A 15 -26.13 21.19 10.76
CA VAL A 15 -24.95 20.30 10.73
C VAL A 15 -24.45 20.07 9.31
N ILE A 16 -25.34 19.83 8.33
CA ILE A 16 -24.94 19.67 6.94
C ILE A 16 -24.29 20.95 6.40
N ALA A 17 -24.84 22.12 6.73
CA ALA A 17 -24.28 23.41 6.33
C ALA A 17 -22.90 23.65 6.96
N GLN A 18 -22.74 23.36 8.26
CA GLN A 18 -21.47 23.44 8.99
C GLN A 18 -20.40 22.56 8.33
N LEU A 19 -20.69 21.27 8.11
CA LEU A 19 -19.75 20.34 7.47
C LEU A 19 -19.37 20.80 6.05
N THR A 20 -20.34 21.32 5.29
CA THR A 20 -20.10 21.83 3.93
C THR A 20 -19.13 23.01 3.95
N VAL A 21 -19.36 24.00 4.82
CA VAL A 21 -18.52 25.19 4.95
C VAL A 21 -17.14 24.83 5.50
N LEU A 22 -17.09 24.00 6.56
CA LEU A 22 -15.83 23.54 7.15
C LEU A 22 -14.97 22.80 6.13
N LEU A 23 -15.52 21.81 5.43
CA LEU A 23 -14.78 21.04 4.44
C LEU A 23 -14.30 21.92 3.28
N PHE A 24 -15.17 22.82 2.77
CA PHE A 24 -14.81 23.70 1.68
C PHE A 24 -13.65 24.63 2.05
N VAL A 25 -13.73 25.32 3.20
CA VAL A 25 -12.68 26.25 3.63
C VAL A 25 -11.41 25.49 4.02
N ALA A 26 -11.52 24.33 4.68
CA ALA A 26 -10.37 23.50 5.04
C ALA A 26 -9.61 23.01 3.80
N ARG A 27 -10.32 22.54 2.77
CA ARG A 27 -9.70 22.14 1.50
C ARG A 27 -9.09 23.32 0.75
N LEU A 28 -9.78 24.45 0.70
CA LEU A 28 -9.28 25.66 0.05
C LEU A 28 -7.98 26.14 0.70
N LEU A 29 -7.96 26.31 2.01
CA LEU A 29 -6.76 26.77 2.72
C LEU A 29 -5.67 25.71 2.74
N GLY A 30 -6.03 24.43 2.87
CA GLY A 30 -5.07 23.32 2.78
C GLY A 30 -4.34 23.29 1.45
N GLU A 31 -5.06 23.46 0.33
CA GLU A 31 -4.48 23.51 -1.01
C GLU A 31 -3.62 24.77 -1.21
N LEU A 32 -4.08 25.93 -0.71
CA LEU A 32 -3.30 27.17 -0.77
C LEU A 32 -1.99 27.05 0.01
N LEU A 33 -2.00 26.46 1.20
CA LEU A 33 -0.80 26.22 2.02
C LEU A 33 0.12 25.19 1.38
N SER A 34 -0.44 24.11 0.82
CA SER A 34 0.30 23.13 0.03
C SER A 34 1.02 23.77 -1.15
N SER A 35 0.35 24.69 -1.86
CA SER A 35 0.92 25.38 -3.03
C SER A 35 2.14 26.25 -2.71
N ILE A 36 2.27 26.72 -1.46
CA ILE A 36 3.44 27.48 -0.98
C ILE A 36 4.45 26.60 -0.21
N GLY A 37 4.29 25.27 -0.26
CA GLY A 37 5.21 24.29 0.34
C GLY A 37 5.00 24.04 1.83
N GLN A 38 3.86 24.47 2.40
CA GLN A 38 3.47 24.20 3.78
C GLN A 38 2.51 23.00 3.87
N PRO A 39 2.52 22.23 4.98
CA PRO A 39 1.62 21.08 5.13
C PRO A 39 0.15 21.50 5.08
N ALA A 40 -0.66 20.78 4.31
CA ALA A 40 -2.08 21.10 4.15
C ALA A 40 -2.85 21.11 5.49
N VAL A 41 -2.42 20.30 6.47
CA VAL A 41 -3.00 20.25 7.83
C VAL A 41 -3.02 21.60 8.52
N VAL A 42 -2.03 22.47 8.25
CA VAL A 42 -2.01 23.81 8.84
C VAL A 42 -3.13 24.67 8.26
N GLY A 43 -3.36 24.60 6.94
CA GLY A 43 -4.49 25.26 6.30
C GLY A 43 -5.83 24.72 6.79
N GLU A 44 -5.93 23.41 6.99
CA GLU A 44 -7.12 22.73 7.52
C GLU A 44 -7.43 23.19 8.96
N LEU A 45 -6.42 23.29 9.84
CA LEU A 45 -6.57 23.86 11.19
C LEU A 45 -6.98 25.33 11.14
N LEU A 46 -6.28 26.14 10.33
CA LEU A 46 -6.57 27.57 10.16
C LEU A 46 -8.00 27.80 9.66
N ALA A 47 -8.56 26.93 8.83
CA ALA A 47 -9.95 27.03 8.39
C ALA A 47 -10.93 27.04 9.58
N GLY A 48 -10.70 26.17 10.55
CA GLY A 48 -11.44 26.17 11.81
C GLY A 48 -11.32 27.49 12.56
N VAL A 49 -10.10 28.00 12.66
CA VAL A 49 -9.82 29.27 13.35
C VAL A 49 -10.49 30.47 12.64
N LEU A 50 -10.46 30.51 11.30
CA LEU A 50 -11.12 31.57 10.52
C LEU A 50 -12.64 31.51 10.63
N LEU A 51 -13.22 30.30 10.66
CA LEU A 51 -14.66 30.08 10.82
C LEU A 51 -15.12 30.18 12.28
N GLY A 52 -14.18 30.21 13.22
CA GLY A 52 -14.41 30.34 14.65
C GLY A 52 -14.92 31.71 15.10
N PRO A 53 -15.20 31.85 16.40
CA PRO A 53 -15.79 33.05 16.98
C PRO A 53 -14.93 34.30 16.73
N SER A 54 -13.61 34.13 16.67
CA SER A 54 -12.67 35.26 16.69
C SER A 54 -12.45 35.94 15.35
N LEU A 55 -12.94 35.39 14.23
CA LEU A 55 -12.88 36.07 12.93
C LEU A 55 -14.24 36.10 12.26
N PHE A 56 -14.84 34.95 11.95
CA PHE A 56 -16.16 34.92 11.32
C PHE A 56 -17.23 35.53 12.23
N GLY A 57 -17.16 35.28 13.54
CA GLY A 57 -18.01 35.92 14.55
C GLY A 57 -17.84 37.44 14.64
N LEU A 58 -16.68 38.00 14.29
CA LEU A 58 -16.46 39.45 14.26
C LEU A 58 -16.89 40.09 12.94
N VAL A 59 -16.59 39.44 11.81
CA VAL A 59 -16.83 39.99 10.46
C VAL A 59 -18.30 39.87 10.06
N ALA A 60 -18.96 38.77 10.44
CA ALA A 60 -20.35 38.49 10.09
C ALA A 60 -21.10 37.82 11.26
N PRO A 61 -21.32 38.54 12.39
CA PRO A 61 -21.88 37.98 13.63
C PRO A 61 -23.22 37.27 13.42
N GLY A 62 -24.14 37.83 12.61
CA GLY A 62 -25.45 37.20 12.36
C GLY A 62 -25.36 35.88 11.56
N ALA A 63 -24.36 35.74 10.68
CA ALA A 63 -24.14 34.50 9.95
C ALA A 63 -23.41 33.45 10.81
N TYR A 64 -22.49 33.89 11.66
CA TYR A 64 -21.83 33.05 12.65
C TYR A 64 -22.82 32.53 13.69
N GLU A 65 -23.73 33.39 14.20
CA GLU A 65 -24.76 32.98 15.15
C GLU A 65 -25.71 31.94 14.55
N ALA A 66 -26.10 32.11 13.28
CA ALA A 66 -26.98 31.16 12.59
C ALA A 66 -26.32 29.80 12.31
N LEU A 67 -25.00 29.76 12.12
CA LEU A 67 -24.27 28.55 11.71
C LEU A 67 -23.51 27.86 12.83
N PHE A 68 -22.96 28.58 13.81
CA PHE A 68 -21.98 28.04 14.78
C PHE A 68 -22.32 28.34 16.24
N VAL A 69 -23.16 29.35 16.54
CA VAL A 69 -23.68 29.56 17.91
C VAL A 69 -24.92 28.71 18.10
N VAL A 70 -24.70 27.41 18.29
CA VAL A 70 -25.78 26.43 18.45
C VAL A 70 -25.59 25.61 19.72
N SER A 71 -26.63 24.88 20.13
CA SER A 71 -26.64 24.14 21.38
C SER A 71 -25.46 23.17 21.51
N GLU A 72 -25.03 22.88 22.73
CA GLU A 72 -23.97 21.88 23.02
C GLU A 72 -24.22 20.54 22.30
N SER A 73 -25.49 20.13 22.22
CA SER A 73 -25.91 18.93 21.49
C SER A 73 -25.52 18.93 20.00
N GLN A 74 -25.57 20.07 19.31
CA GLN A 74 -25.17 20.17 17.92
C GLN A 74 -23.65 20.14 17.75
N PHE A 75 -22.90 20.77 18.67
CA PHE A 75 -21.44 20.70 18.62
C PHE A 75 -20.96 19.24 18.78
N HIS A 76 -21.61 18.45 19.65
CA HIS A 76 -21.29 17.03 19.78
C HIS A 76 -21.52 16.23 18.49
N LEU A 77 -22.44 16.64 17.60
CA LEU A 77 -22.62 15.99 16.29
C LEU A 77 -21.40 16.21 15.39
N LEU A 78 -20.82 17.42 15.40
CA LEU A 78 -19.56 17.70 14.71
C LEU A 78 -18.41 16.89 15.32
N GLU A 79 -18.33 16.81 16.65
CA GLU A 79 -17.31 16.01 17.33
C GLU A 79 -17.34 14.54 16.91
N ILE A 80 -18.51 13.93 16.76
CA ILE A 80 -18.61 12.53 16.30
C ILE A 80 -17.98 12.37 14.90
N VAL A 81 -18.25 13.28 13.97
CA VAL A 81 -17.64 13.25 12.62
C VAL A 81 -16.14 13.46 12.71
N SER A 82 -15.68 14.36 13.58
CA SER A 82 -14.27 14.61 13.87
C SER A 82 -13.55 13.34 14.37
N TRP A 83 -14.17 12.61 15.31
CA TRP A 83 -13.64 11.35 15.85
C TRP A 83 -13.57 10.24 14.80
N ILE A 84 -14.58 10.09 13.94
CA ILE A 84 -14.53 9.16 12.81
C ILE A 84 -13.35 9.51 11.91
N GLY A 85 -13.17 10.79 11.60
CA GLY A 85 -12.07 11.19 10.75
C GLY A 85 -10.69 10.97 11.35
N LEU A 86 -10.58 11.12 12.67
CA LEU A 86 -9.38 10.79 13.41
C LEU A 86 -9.09 9.28 13.42
N ILE A 87 -10.10 8.44 13.65
CA ILE A 87 -9.99 6.97 13.55
C ILE A 87 -9.44 6.59 12.17
N MET A 88 -10.02 7.13 11.10
CA MET A 88 -9.55 6.86 9.74
C MET A 88 -8.12 7.35 9.51
N LEU A 89 -7.77 8.54 9.99
CA LEU A 89 -6.41 9.10 9.88
C LEU A 89 -5.37 8.20 10.53
N LEU A 90 -5.69 7.60 11.67
CA LEU A 90 -4.76 6.70 12.36
C LEU A 90 -4.76 5.28 11.82
N VAL A 91 -5.83 4.81 11.18
CA VAL A 91 -5.75 3.61 10.34
C VAL A 91 -4.78 3.85 9.18
N VAL A 92 -4.88 4.97 8.46
CA VAL A 92 -3.93 5.31 7.37
C VAL A 92 -2.50 5.37 7.87
N THR A 93 -2.28 6.04 9.01
CA THR A 93 -0.95 6.13 9.63
C THR A 93 -0.42 4.73 10.01
N GLY A 94 -1.29 3.86 10.52
CA GLY A 94 -0.93 2.47 10.81
C GLY A 94 -0.59 1.68 9.54
N LEU A 95 -1.34 1.84 8.45
CA LEU A 95 -1.07 1.20 7.16
C LEU A 95 0.29 1.58 6.58
N GLU A 96 0.80 2.76 6.92
CA GLU A 96 2.11 3.28 6.52
C GLU A 96 3.28 2.84 7.41
N THR A 97 2.97 2.21 8.54
CA THR A 97 3.95 1.88 9.56
C THR A 97 4.65 0.55 9.27
N ASP A 98 5.97 0.58 9.13
CA ASP A 98 6.80 -0.63 8.99
C ASP A 98 7.25 -1.14 10.38
N ILE A 99 6.66 -2.24 10.83
CA ILE A 99 6.97 -2.83 12.14
C ILE A 99 8.41 -3.35 12.22
N ASP A 100 8.91 -3.95 11.16
CA ASP A 100 10.20 -4.63 11.20
C ASP A 100 11.33 -3.59 11.36
N LEU A 101 11.19 -2.43 10.69
CA LEU A 101 12.11 -1.31 10.84
C LEU A 101 12.05 -0.67 12.24
N ILE A 102 10.86 -0.60 12.86
CA ILE A 102 10.69 -0.11 14.24
C ILE A 102 11.36 -1.06 15.23
N ILE A 103 11.19 -2.37 15.08
CA ILE A 103 11.79 -3.37 15.96
C ILE A 103 13.32 -3.33 15.82
N ALA A 104 13.84 -3.25 14.60
CA ALA A 104 15.28 -3.20 14.35
C ALA A 104 15.96 -1.99 15.03
N ASN A 105 15.30 -0.84 15.05
CA ASN A 105 15.80 0.40 15.64
C ASN A 105 15.22 0.72 17.04
N GLY A 106 14.54 -0.23 17.67
CA GLY A 106 13.71 0.02 18.86
C GLY A 106 14.46 0.62 20.04
N ARG A 107 15.72 0.22 20.29
CA ARG A 107 16.52 0.78 21.39
C ARG A 107 16.80 2.26 21.20
N THR A 108 17.20 2.65 19.98
CA THR A 108 17.47 4.05 19.62
C THR A 108 16.18 4.87 19.68
N ALA A 109 15.07 4.33 19.16
CA ALA A 109 13.76 4.96 19.22
C ALA A 109 13.28 5.22 20.67
N ILE A 110 13.45 4.26 21.58
CA ILE A 110 13.10 4.42 23.00
C ILE A 110 13.96 5.52 23.65
N VAL A 111 15.27 5.55 23.39
CA VAL A 111 16.16 6.58 23.94
C VAL A 111 15.76 7.98 23.45
N LEU A 112 15.45 8.11 22.16
CA LEU A 112 14.97 9.35 21.56
C LEU A 112 13.63 9.77 22.16
N SER A 113 12.68 8.85 22.28
CA SER A 113 11.36 9.09 22.89
C SER A 113 11.47 9.55 24.34
N LEU A 114 12.27 8.87 25.17
CA LEU A 114 12.51 9.26 26.57
C LEU A 114 13.12 10.66 26.67
N GLY A 115 14.10 11.00 25.83
CA GLY A 115 14.64 12.36 25.75
C GLY A 115 13.58 13.37 25.31
N GLY A 116 12.76 12.99 24.34
CA GLY A 116 11.66 13.75 23.77
C GLY A 116 10.46 13.92 24.69
N ILE A 117 10.36 13.16 25.78
CA ILE A 117 9.28 13.28 26.78
C ILE A 117 9.79 13.90 28.07
N ILE A 118 10.86 13.37 28.67
CA ILE A 118 11.28 13.77 30.03
C ILE A 118 11.62 15.26 30.10
N VAL A 119 12.38 15.76 29.13
CA VAL A 119 12.78 17.17 29.11
C VAL A 119 11.58 18.10 28.93
N PRO A 120 10.75 17.98 27.88
CA PRO A 120 9.57 18.83 27.74
C PRO A 120 8.54 18.63 28.85
N PHE A 121 8.42 17.44 29.44
CA PHE A 121 7.54 17.19 30.58
C PHE A 121 7.98 17.99 31.80
N THR A 122 9.26 17.92 32.14
CA THR A 122 9.81 18.65 33.29
C THR A 122 9.73 20.16 33.09
N THR A 123 10.07 20.65 31.90
CA THR A 123 9.96 22.10 31.60
C THR A 123 8.52 22.56 31.52
N GLY A 124 7.61 21.75 30.97
CA GLY A 124 6.18 22.04 30.90
C GLY A 124 5.52 22.03 32.29
N PHE A 125 5.91 21.09 33.16
CA PHE A 125 5.47 21.07 34.55
C PHE A 125 5.94 22.32 35.30
N ALA A 126 7.22 22.68 35.16
CA ALA A 126 7.78 23.89 35.77
C ALA A 126 7.05 25.16 35.27
N LEU A 127 6.76 25.22 33.96
CA LEU A 127 6.00 26.32 33.38
C LEU A 127 4.59 26.39 33.95
N GLY A 128 3.84 25.29 33.93
CA GLY A 128 2.50 25.20 34.51
C GLY A 128 2.47 25.57 36.00
N TRP A 129 3.54 25.24 36.73
CA TRP A 129 3.67 25.59 38.14
C TRP A 129 3.95 27.07 38.38
N VAL A 130 4.55 27.78 37.43
CA VAL A 130 4.88 29.22 37.54
C VAL A 130 3.82 30.12 36.90
N LEU A 131 2.99 29.59 35.98
CA LEU A 131 1.96 30.37 35.29
C LEU A 131 1.01 31.14 36.25
N PRO A 132 0.61 32.38 35.91
CA PRO A 132 -0.30 33.15 36.75
C PRO A 132 -1.64 32.44 36.96
N ALA A 133 -2.27 32.65 38.12
CA ALA A 133 -3.50 31.95 38.50
C ALA A 133 -4.69 32.22 37.55
N GLU A 134 -4.69 33.34 36.83
CA GLU A 134 -5.70 33.71 35.83
C GLU A 134 -5.75 32.76 34.61
N PHE A 135 -4.68 32.01 34.35
CA PHE A 135 -4.61 31.01 33.28
C PHE A 135 -5.07 29.61 33.74
N ILE A 136 -5.42 29.45 35.01
CA ILE A 136 -5.80 28.19 35.64
C ILE A 136 -7.29 28.24 35.97
N ALA A 137 -8.11 27.40 35.32
CA ALA A 137 -9.55 27.40 35.55
C ALA A 137 -9.92 26.96 36.98
N ALA A 138 -9.13 26.03 37.55
CA ALA A 138 -9.23 25.61 38.94
C ALA A 138 -7.91 25.86 39.70
N PRO A 139 -7.68 27.07 40.26
CA PRO A 139 -6.40 27.42 40.90
C PRO A 139 -6.00 26.48 42.06
N ALA A 140 -6.97 25.87 42.74
CA ALA A 140 -6.74 24.87 43.78
C ALA A 140 -6.13 23.56 43.25
N GLN A 141 -6.27 23.28 41.95
CA GLN A 141 -5.75 22.09 41.28
C GLN A 141 -4.49 22.39 40.47
N ARG A 142 -3.63 23.31 40.93
CA ARG A 142 -2.40 23.73 40.23
C ARG A 142 -1.48 22.56 39.85
N LEU A 143 -1.42 21.51 40.68
CA LEU A 143 -0.69 20.29 40.36
C LEU A 143 -1.24 19.62 39.08
N VAL A 144 -2.56 19.43 39.02
CA VAL A 144 -3.26 18.80 37.89
C VAL A 144 -3.09 19.66 36.63
N PHE A 145 -3.24 20.98 36.76
CA PHE A 145 -2.98 21.93 35.68
C PHE A 145 -1.55 21.81 35.15
N SER A 146 -0.56 21.80 36.05
CA SER A 146 0.87 21.71 35.68
C SER A 146 1.18 20.39 34.97
N LEU A 147 0.55 19.30 35.40
CA LEU A 147 0.64 17.99 34.73
C LEU A 147 -0.04 17.99 33.37
N PHE A 148 -1.18 18.68 33.19
CA PHE A 148 -1.80 18.85 31.88
C PHE A 148 -0.90 19.61 30.90
N ILE A 149 -0.28 20.72 31.35
CA ILE A 149 0.69 21.45 30.53
C ILE A 149 1.91 20.58 30.24
N ALA A 150 2.45 19.87 31.23
CA ALA A 150 3.57 18.94 31.04
C ALA A 150 3.26 17.88 29.98
N THR A 151 2.10 17.24 30.07
CA THR A 151 1.63 16.24 29.11
C THR A 151 1.47 16.83 27.71
N ALA A 152 0.79 17.97 27.58
CA ALA A 152 0.60 18.64 26.28
C ALA A 152 1.95 18.99 25.61
N MET A 153 2.91 19.50 26.39
CA MET A 153 4.24 19.87 25.87
C MET A 153 5.11 18.66 25.50
N SER A 154 4.84 17.48 26.04
CA SER A 154 5.69 16.29 25.83
C SER A 154 5.31 15.48 24.61
N ILE A 155 4.03 15.47 24.25
CA ILE A 155 3.50 14.59 23.22
C ILE A 155 3.78 15.17 21.83
N SER A 156 4.09 14.28 20.88
CA SER A 156 4.25 14.56 19.46
C SER A 156 3.10 13.95 18.67
N ALA A 157 2.74 14.52 17.51
CA ALA A 157 1.62 14.04 16.72
C ALA A 157 2.08 13.18 15.53
N ILE A 158 2.08 11.85 15.70
CA ILE A 158 2.46 10.89 14.63
C ILE A 158 1.77 11.19 13.30
N PRO A 159 0.45 11.39 13.19
CA PRO A 159 -0.17 11.63 11.88
C PRO A 159 0.35 12.90 11.17
N VAL A 160 0.69 13.94 11.92
CA VAL A 160 1.31 15.15 11.34
C VAL A 160 2.74 14.85 10.90
N ILE A 161 3.50 14.15 11.74
CA ILE A 161 4.88 13.73 11.46
C ILE A 161 4.93 12.87 10.19
N ALA A 162 4.09 11.85 10.10
CA ALA A 162 4.01 10.93 8.96
C ALA A 162 3.71 11.70 7.67
N LYS A 163 2.69 12.58 7.69
CA LYS A 163 2.35 13.43 6.54
C LYS A 163 3.54 14.30 6.11
N VAL A 164 4.23 14.95 7.06
CA VAL A 164 5.43 15.76 6.76
C VAL A 164 6.55 14.89 6.14
N LEU A 165 6.81 13.70 6.67
CA LEU A 165 7.83 12.79 6.13
C LEU A 165 7.50 12.30 4.71
N ILE A 166 6.21 12.08 4.42
CA ILE A 166 5.72 11.66 3.11
C ILE A 166 5.84 12.81 2.10
N GLU A 167 5.39 14.02 2.47
CA GLU A 167 5.51 15.22 1.63
C GLU A 167 6.97 15.55 1.30
N LEU A 168 7.91 15.18 2.17
CA LEU A 168 9.35 15.35 1.97
C LEU A 168 10.04 14.14 1.29
N ASP A 169 9.30 13.07 0.94
CA ASP A 169 9.80 11.80 0.40
C ASP A 169 10.97 11.19 1.21
N VAL A 170 10.93 11.35 2.55
CA VAL A 170 11.93 10.80 3.48
C VAL A 170 11.36 9.80 4.46
N VAL A 171 10.10 9.41 4.32
CA VAL A 171 9.46 8.41 5.20
C VAL A 171 10.24 7.09 5.23
N ARG A 172 10.84 6.68 4.10
CA ARG A 172 11.64 5.45 3.95
C ARG A 172 13.10 5.57 4.40
N ARG A 173 13.58 6.78 4.71
CA ARG A 173 14.94 6.99 5.22
C ARG A 173 15.08 6.50 6.65
N ASP A 174 16.28 6.13 7.05
CA ASP A 174 16.56 5.68 8.43
C ASP A 174 16.15 6.73 9.46
N VAL A 175 16.42 8.01 9.17
CA VAL A 175 16.00 9.14 10.00
C VAL A 175 14.48 9.26 10.07
N GLY A 176 13.77 9.09 8.95
CA GLY A 176 12.31 9.11 8.92
C GLY A 176 11.69 7.96 9.71
N GLN A 177 12.24 6.75 9.56
CA GLN A 177 11.84 5.56 10.29
C GLN A 177 12.10 5.70 11.81
N LEU A 178 13.24 6.28 12.20
CA LEU A 178 13.55 6.59 13.61
C LEU A 178 12.56 7.61 14.20
N ILE A 179 12.21 8.64 13.44
CA ILE A 179 11.21 9.65 13.86
C ILE A 179 9.85 8.99 14.08
N LEU A 180 9.39 8.14 13.16
CA LEU A 180 8.13 7.41 13.29
C LEU A 180 8.17 6.45 14.49
N ALA A 181 9.24 5.66 14.61
CA ALA A 181 9.45 4.72 15.72
C ALA A 181 9.42 5.42 17.08
N ALA A 182 10.17 6.51 17.24
CA ALA A 182 10.16 7.30 18.47
C ALA A 182 8.79 7.96 18.71
N GLY A 183 8.13 8.45 17.65
CA GLY A 183 6.77 9.00 17.71
C GLY A 183 5.74 8.00 18.22
N MET A 184 5.82 6.72 17.82
CA MET A 184 4.95 5.65 18.32
C MET A 184 5.13 5.36 19.81
N VAL A 185 6.37 5.39 20.29
CA VAL A 185 6.65 5.28 21.72
C VAL A 185 6.10 6.51 22.45
N ASP A 186 6.28 7.71 21.90
CA ASP A 186 5.76 8.96 22.45
C ASP A 186 4.23 8.95 22.58
N ASP A 187 3.50 8.47 21.57
CA ASP A 187 2.03 8.43 21.58
C ASP A 187 1.52 7.42 22.61
N THR A 188 2.15 6.25 22.71
CA THR A 188 1.82 5.24 23.73
C THR A 188 2.01 5.80 25.15
N ILE A 189 3.15 6.45 25.40
CA ILE A 189 3.42 7.08 26.70
C ILE A 189 2.47 8.27 26.92
N GLY A 190 2.16 9.03 25.88
CA GLY A 190 1.23 10.15 25.90
C GLY A 190 -0.15 9.77 26.40
N TRP A 191 -0.70 8.65 25.95
CA TRP A 191 -1.97 8.12 26.45
C TRP A 191 -1.92 7.72 27.93
N VAL A 192 -0.82 7.09 28.37
CA VAL A 192 -0.63 6.74 29.78
C VAL A 192 -0.58 8.01 30.64
N LEU A 193 0.16 9.04 30.19
CA LEU A 193 0.24 10.33 30.87
C LEU A 193 -1.13 11.00 30.94
N LEU A 194 -1.84 11.10 29.80
CA LEU A 194 -3.16 11.73 29.73
C LEU A 194 -4.19 11.00 30.62
N ALA A 195 -4.26 9.67 30.56
CA ALA A 195 -5.16 8.89 31.39
C ALA A 195 -4.89 9.10 32.89
N THR A 196 -3.61 9.13 33.27
CA THR A 196 -3.19 9.38 34.66
C THR A 196 -3.61 10.78 35.12
N VAL A 197 -3.36 11.80 34.30
CA VAL A 197 -3.66 13.20 34.64
C VAL A 197 -5.16 13.49 34.63
N ALA A 198 -5.91 12.95 33.65
CA ALA A 198 -7.37 13.05 33.60
C ALA A 198 -8.06 12.25 34.72
N GLY A 199 -7.49 11.11 35.13
CA GLY A 199 -7.91 10.37 36.32
C GLY A 199 -7.73 11.21 37.59
N LEU A 200 -6.53 11.78 37.78
CA LEU A 200 -6.21 12.65 38.90
C LEU A 200 -7.14 13.87 38.99
N ALA A 201 -7.48 14.48 37.84
CA ALA A 201 -8.42 15.60 37.77
C ALA A 201 -9.82 15.25 38.30
N ARG A 202 -10.27 14.00 38.11
CA ARG A 202 -11.60 13.53 38.53
C ARG A 202 -11.65 13.08 39.99
N THR A 203 -10.60 12.40 40.46
CA THR A 203 -10.61 11.73 41.78
C THR A 203 -9.81 12.49 42.84
N GLY A 204 -8.93 13.41 42.45
CA GLY A 204 -8.06 14.17 43.35
C GLY A 204 -6.91 13.35 43.98
N VAL A 205 -6.80 12.06 43.67
CA VAL A 205 -5.77 11.15 44.20
C VAL A 205 -4.99 10.54 43.05
N VAL A 206 -3.66 10.49 43.17
CA VAL A 206 -2.81 9.73 42.24
C VAL A 206 -3.00 8.26 42.55
N ASP A 207 -3.95 7.62 41.87
CA ASP A 207 -4.14 6.18 41.99
C ASP A 207 -3.13 5.45 41.11
N VAL A 208 -1.99 5.09 41.71
CA VAL A 208 -0.94 4.29 41.08
C VAL A 208 -1.50 2.95 40.56
N GLY A 209 -2.55 2.42 41.18
CA GLY A 209 -3.28 1.24 40.71
C GLY A 209 -3.98 1.49 39.38
N SER A 210 -4.68 2.62 39.23
CA SER A 210 -5.30 3.03 37.95
C SER A 210 -4.28 3.25 36.84
N ALA A 211 -3.13 3.86 37.14
CA ALA A 211 -2.05 4.06 36.16
C ALA A 211 -1.43 2.72 35.75
N ALA A 212 -1.14 1.84 36.72
CA ALA A 212 -0.60 0.51 36.46
C ALA A 212 -1.58 -0.38 35.68
N THR A 213 -2.87 -0.33 36.02
CA THR A 213 -3.92 -1.06 35.27
C THR A 213 -4.09 -0.51 33.85
N THR A 214 -3.97 0.81 33.64
CA THR A 214 -3.95 1.42 32.31
C THR A 214 -2.76 0.92 31.49
N VAL A 215 -1.54 0.98 32.04
CA VAL A 215 -0.33 0.46 31.37
C VAL A 215 -0.47 -1.02 31.06
N LEU A 216 -0.95 -1.83 32.01
CA LEU A 216 -1.16 -3.25 31.81
C LEU A 216 -2.24 -3.52 30.75
N SER A 217 -3.29 -2.70 30.70
CA SER A 217 -4.37 -2.78 29.71
C SER A 217 -3.85 -2.46 28.30
N VAL A 218 -2.99 -1.44 28.15
CA VAL A 218 -2.31 -1.13 26.89
C VAL A 218 -1.42 -2.29 26.47
N LEU A 219 -0.54 -2.79 27.36
CA LEU A 219 0.37 -3.90 27.05
C LEU A 219 -0.40 -5.18 26.71
N ALA A 220 -1.46 -5.49 27.43
CA ALA A 220 -2.32 -6.63 27.15
C ALA A 220 -3.04 -6.48 25.81
N PHE A 221 -3.59 -5.31 25.52
CA PHE A 221 -4.25 -5.02 24.25
C PHE A 221 -3.28 -5.15 23.06
N LEU A 222 -2.09 -4.53 23.15
CA LEU A 222 -1.06 -4.63 22.12
C LEU A 222 -0.58 -6.09 21.96
N GLY A 223 -0.31 -6.79 23.05
CA GLY A 223 0.11 -8.18 23.03
C GLY A 223 -0.91 -9.13 22.40
N ILE A 224 -2.20 -8.96 22.72
CA ILE A 224 -3.30 -9.73 22.12
C ILE A 224 -3.49 -9.35 20.65
N SER A 225 -3.41 -8.08 20.31
CA SER A 225 -3.59 -7.59 18.95
C SER A 225 -2.48 -8.09 18.02
N PHE A 226 -1.22 -8.06 18.45
CA PHE A 226 -0.10 -8.52 17.63
C PHE A 226 0.06 -10.05 17.59
N THR A 227 -0.54 -10.79 18.52
CA THR A 227 -0.55 -12.26 18.48
C THR A 227 -1.82 -12.81 17.81
N ILE A 228 -2.98 -12.66 18.46
CA ILE A 228 -4.26 -13.17 18.00
C ILE A 228 -4.86 -12.26 16.92
N GLY A 229 -4.86 -10.95 17.14
CA GLY A 229 -5.44 -9.98 16.21
C GLY A 229 -4.81 -10.06 14.82
N ARG A 230 -3.48 -10.16 14.74
CA ARG A 230 -2.74 -10.33 13.48
C ARG A 230 -3.26 -11.51 12.66
N ARG A 231 -3.47 -12.66 13.32
CA ARG A 231 -3.99 -13.87 12.67
C ARG A 231 -5.44 -13.67 12.21
N VAL A 232 -6.28 -13.13 13.07
CA VAL A 232 -7.70 -12.90 12.77
C VAL A 232 -7.87 -11.94 11.59
N VAL A 233 -7.13 -10.82 11.58
CA VAL A 233 -7.16 -9.83 10.49
C VAL A 233 -6.68 -10.45 9.18
N ALA A 234 -5.54 -11.15 9.19
CA ALA A 234 -4.98 -11.78 7.99
C ALA A 234 -5.90 -12.86 7.39
N GLU A 235 -6.45 -13.74 8.23
CA GLU A 235 -7.37 -14.80 7.79
C GLU A 235 -8.67 -14.20 7.26
N THR A 236 -9.23 -13.19 7.94
CA THR A 236 -10.50 -12.55 7.53
C THR A 236 -10.34 -11.80 6.22
N ILE A 237 -9.28 -11.00 6.05
CA ILE A 237 -9.02 -10.26 4.81
C ILE A 237 -8.83 -11.24 3.64
N THR A 238 -8.01 -12.28 3.85
CA THR A 238 -7.78 -13.31 2.82
C THR A 238 -9.07 -14.04 2.45
N TRP A 239 -9.94 -14.30 3.42
CA TRP A 239 -11.24 -14.92 3.17
C TRP A 239 -12.19 -13.99 2.40
N VAL A 240 -12.29 -12.72 2.80
CA VAL A 240 -13.15 -11.72 2.12
C VAL A 240 -12.68 -11.52 0.67
N ASP A 241 -11.37 -11.41 0.45
CA ASP A 241 -10.79 -11.29 -0.88
C ASP A 241 -11.13 -12.52 -1.75
N ASN A 242 -10.97 -13.73 -1.22
CA ASN A 242 -11.30 -14.95 -1.96
C ASN A 242 -12.79 -15.16 -2.24
N ALA A 243 -13.65 -14.80 -1.28
CA ALA A 243 -15.09 -15.07 -1.37
C ALA A 243 -15.84 -14.01 -2.15
N VAL A 244 -15.45 -12.74 -2.02
CA VAL A 244 -16.13 -11.59 -2.62
C VAL A 244 -15.31 -10.97 -3.74
N GLY A 245 -13.99 -10.83 -3.57
CA GLY A 245 -13.08 -10.28 -4.57
C GLY A 245 -13.36 -8.82 -4.94
N SER A 246 -13.74 -7.99 -3.96
CA SER A 246 -14.08 -6.58 -4.17
C SER A 246 -13.34 -5.65 -3.21
N ASP A 247 -12.72 -4.60 -3.76
CA ASP A 247 -12.05 -3.53 -3.01
C ASP A 247 -12.96 -2.92 -1.93
N ALA A 248 -14.25 -2.73 -2.23
CA ALA A 248 -15.23 -2.19 -1.29
C ALA A 248 -15.44 -3.09 -0.07
N ALA A 249 -15.39 -4.42 -0.25
CA ALA A 249 -15.51 -5.38 0.84
C ALA A 249 -14.27 -5.33 1.75
N LEU A 250 -13.08 -5.18 1.16
CA LEU A 250 -11.82 -5.03 1.90
C LEU A 250 -11.79 -3.72 2.69
N LEU A 251 -12.18 -2.60 2.09
CA LEU A 251 -12.31 -1.29 2.77
C LEU A 251 -13.29 -1.37 3.96
N SER A 252 -14.46 -1.96 3.73
CA SER A 252 -15.50 -2.11 4.77
C SER A 252 -15.01 -3.00 5.92
N THR A 253 -14.24 -4.05 5.60
CA THR A 253 -13.65 -4.96 6.58
C THR A 253 -12.60 -4.25 7.43
N ALA A 254 -11.72 -3.45 6.81
CA ALA A 254 -10.73 -2.65 7.54
C ALA A 254 -11.41 -1.64 8.48
N MET A 255 -12.45 -0.94 8.01
CA MET A 255 -13.23 -0.02 8.84
C MET A 255 -13.96 -0.72 9.99
N LEU A 256 -14.53 -1.91 9.74
CA LEU A 256 -15.17 -2.72 10.78
C LEU A 256 -14.18 -3.09 11.89
N PHE A 257 -12.98 -3.54 11.52
CA PHE A 257 -11.92 -3.82 12.50
C PHE A 257 -11.53 -2.57 13.27
N ALA A 258 -11.34 -1.43 12.60
CA ALA A 258 -10.94 -0.18 13.25
C ALA A 258 -11.97 0.29 14.29
N LEU A 259 -13.26 0.26 13.93
CA LEU A 259 -14.34 0.60 14.85
C LEU A 259 -14.47 -0.40 16.00
N ALA A 260 -14.35 -1.70 15.73
CA ALA A 260 -14.42 -2.74 16.76
C ALA A 260 -13.25 -2.63 17.74
N ALA A 261 -12.02 -2.46 17.24
CA ALA A 261 -10.84 -2.26 18.06
C ALA A 261 -10.93 -0.96 18.88
N GLY A 262 -11.41 0.12 18.26
CA GLY A 262 -11.65 1.39 18.96
C GLY A 262 -12.69 1.27 20.07
N ALA A 263 -13.77 0.54 19.85
CA ALA A 263 -14.76 0.24 20.89
C ALA A 263 -14.18 -0.60 22.04
N ILE A 264 -13.33 -1.60 21.72
CA ILE A 264 -12.63 -2.41 22.74
C ILE A 264 -11.69 -1.53 23.57
N THR A 265 -10.88 -0.68 22.94
CA THR A 265 -9.97 0.22 23.68
C THR A 265 -10.76 1.21 24.53
N GLN A 266 -11.87 1.76 24.04
CA GLN A 266 -12.75 2.64 24.81
C GLN A 266 -13.34 1.94 26.04
N TYR A 267 -13.77 0.69 25.89
CA TYR A 267 -14.27 -0.13 26.99
C TYR A 267 -13.19 -0.40 28.05
N MET A 268 -11.94 -0.53 27.63
CA MET A 268 -10.78 -0.71 28.53
C MET A 268 -10.35 0.60 29.23
N GLY A 269 -11.05 1.71 29.00
CA GLY A 269 -10.68 3.03 29.54
C GLY A 269 -9.50 3.68 28.81
N LEU A 270 -9.14 3.15 27.64
CA LEU A 270 -8.20 3.73 26.69
C LEU A 270 -9.00 4.51 25.64
N GLU A 271 -8.32 5.11 24.68
CA GLU A 271 -8.98 5.91 23.66
C GLU A 271 -9.14 5.14 22.36
N ALA A 272 -10.28 5.34 21.69
CA ALA A 272 -10.68 4.60 20.49
C ALA A 272 -9.64 4.65 19.36
N ILE A 273 -8.84 5.70 19.32
CA ILE A 273 -7.80 5.93 18.32
C ILE A 273 -6.68 4.88 18.39
N LEU A 274 -6.31 4.42 19.60
CA LEU A 274 -5.25 3.41 19.76
C LEU A 274 -5.63 2.11 19.05
N GLY A 275 -6.88 1.68 19.18
CA GLY A 275 -7.40 0.49 18.51
C GLY A 275 -7.39 0.64 16.99
N ALA A 276 -7.78 1.82 16.49
CA ALA A 276 -7.76 2.15 15.08
C ALA A 276 -6.35 2.10 14.48
N PHE A 277 -5.37 2.69 15.17
CA PHE A 277 -3.96 2.66 14.77
C PHE A 277 -3.43 1.23 14.66
N VAL A 278 -3.64 0.41 15.70
CA VAL A 278 -3.18 -0.99 15.72
C VAL A 278 -3.80 -1.80 14.59
N VAL A 279 -5.09 -1.58 14.29
CA VAL A 279 -5.72 -2.22 13.12
C VAL A 279 -5.05 -1.78 11.82
N GLY A 280 -4.78 -0.49 11.63
CA GLY A 280 -4.04 0.00 10.47
C GLY A 280 -2.71 -0.73 10.28
N VAL A 281 -1.95 -0.87 11.36
CA VAL A 281 -0.67 -1.61 11.37
C VAL A 281 -0.88 -3.08 10.97
N LEU A 282 -1.85 -3.77 11.56
CA LEU A 282 -2.12 -5.18 11.27
C LEU A 282 -2.60 -5.42 9.82
N VAL A 283 -3.45 -4.54 9.29
CA VAL A 283 -3.95 -4.62 7.92
C VAL A 283 -2.81 -4.35 6.92
N GLY A 284 -1.91 -3.42 7.24
CA GLY A 284 -0.76 -3.08 6.39
C GLY A 284 0.22 -4.23 6.16
N GLN A 285 0.21 -5.25 7.02
CA GLN A 285 1.05 -6.44 6.89
C GLN A 285 0.45 -7.54 5.99
N VAL A 286 -0.79 -7.38 5.52
CA VAL A 286 -1.46 -8.42 4.72
C VAL A 286 -1.18 -8.21 3.24
N ASN A 287 -0.43 -9.13 2.60
CA ASN A 287 -0.05 -9.05 1.18
C ASN A 287 -1.24 -8.89 0.20
N ARG A 288 -2.44 -9.36 0.58
CA ARG A 288 -3.67 -9.25 -0.24
C ARG A 288 -4.38 -7.90 -0.12
N PHE A 289 -3.94 -7.04 0.79
CA PHE A 289 -4.44 -5.67 0.88
C PHE A 289 -3.66 -4.80 -0.11
N ASP A 290 -4.03 -4.90 -1.39
CA ASP A 290 -3.32 -4.27 -2.49
C ASP A 290 -3.23 -2.73 -2.34
N TYR A 291 -2.20 -2.15 -2.96
CA TYR A 291 -1.94 -0.72 -3.04
C TYR A 291 -3.18 0.08 -3.44
N ARG A 292 -4.01 -0.44 -4.36
CA ARG A 292 -5.24 0.23 -4.80
C ARG A 292 -6.25 0.44 -3.66
N VAL A 293 -6.44 -0.57 -2.82
CA VAL A 293 -7.38 -0.52 -1.69
C VAL A 293 -6.86 0.46 -0.64
N ARG A 294 -5.57 0.35 -0.30
CA ARG A 294 -4.89 1.29 0.59
C ARG A 294 -5.01 2.74 0.11
N HIS A 295 -4.70 2.99 -1.15
CA HIS A 295 -4.77 4.32 -1.73
C HIS A 295 -6.19 4.88 -1.75
N SER A 296 -7.21 4.04 -1.94
CA SER A 296 -8.62 4.46 -1.87
C SER A 296 -9.01 4.89 -0.45
N PHE A 297 -8.60 4.12 0.57
CA PHE A 297 -8.83 4.43 1.98
C PHE A 297 -8.10 5.74 2.39
N GLU A 298 -6.85 5.86 1.99
CA GLU A 298 -6.01 7.04 2.20
C GLU A 298 -6.62 8.29 1.55
N THR A 299 -7.02 8.19 0.27
CA THR A 299 -7.62 9.31 -0.47
C THR A 299 -8.90 9.79 0.20
N MET A 300 -9.79 8.89 0.61
CA MET A 300 -11.03 9.25 1.31
C MET A 300 -10.74 9.95 2.64
N THR A 301 -9.78 9.42 3.39
CA THR A 301 -9.38 9.94 4.70
C THR A 301 -8.77 11.33 4.59
N LEU A 302 -7.76 11.50 3.72
CA LEU A 302 -7.03 12.76 3.56
C LEU A 302 -7.82 13.84 2.81
N SER A 303 -8.78 13.47 1.97
CA SER A 303 -9.56 14.43 1.18
C SER A 303 -10.82 14.95 1.91
N ILE A 304 -11.37 14.20 2.85
CA ILE A 304 -12.66 14.52 3.48
C ILE A 304 -12.52 14.59 5.00
N PHE A 305 -12.11 13.48 5.59
CA PHE A 305 -12.26 13.27 7.03
C PHE A 305 -11.19 13.95 7.89
N ALA A 306 -9.93 13.88 7.48
CA ALA A 306 -8.84 14.57 8.17
C ALA A 306 -9.03 16.10 8.13
N PRO A 307 -9.35 16.74 6.97
CA PRO A 307 -9.68 18.16 6.92
C PRO A 307 -10.81 18.58 7.88
N LEU A 308 -11.87 17.77 7.98
CA LEU A 308 -12.97 18.02 8.91
C LEU A 308 -12.51 17.94 10.37
N PHE A 309 -11.75 16.90 10.73
CA PHE A 309 -11.18 16.75 12.07
C PHE A 309 -10.39 18.00 12.50
N PHE A 310 -9.44 18.44 11.66
CA PHE A 310 -8.59 19.58 11.95
C PHE A 310 -9.37 20.91 11.97
N ALA A 311 -10.33 21.11 11.06
CA ALA A 311 -11.15 22.33 11.06
C ALA A 311 -12.06 22.40 12.31
N ILE A 312 -12.68 21.29 12.73
CA ILE A 312 -13.51 21.27 13.94
C ILE A 312 -12.66 21.55 15.19
N ALA A 313 -11.44 21.03 15.24
CA ALA A 313 -10.49 21.32 16.30
C ALA A 313 -10.13 22.82 16.39
N GLY A 314 -9.91 23.47 15.23
CA GLY A 314 -9.63 24.91 15.17
C GLY A 314 -10.80 25.81 15.57
N LEU A 315 -12.05 25.34 15.44
CA LEU A 315 -13.27 26.11 15.70
C LEU A 315 -13.39 26.60 17.16
N ARG A 316 -12.77 25.88 18.11
CA ARG A 316 -12.77 26.22 19.55
C ARG A 316 -11.72 27.25 19.94
N MET A 317 -10.80 27.60 19.04
CA MET A 317 -9.72 28.52 19.32
C MET A 317 -10.24 29.96 19.39
N ASP A 318 -9.86 30.69 20.43
CA ASP A 318 -10.17 32.11 20.56
C ASP A 318 -8.95 33.00 20.24
N ILE A 319 -8.83 33.45 18.98
CA ILE A 319 -7.77 34.38 18.56
C ILE A 319 -7.89 35.73 19.28
N ALA A 320 -9.10 36.19 19.60
CA ALA A 320 -9.28 37.49 20.23
C ALA A 320 -8.66 37.49 21.64
N ALA A 321 -8.78 36.36 22.36
CA ALA A 321 -8.05 36.14 23.61
C ALA A 321 -6.53 36.13 23.40
N LEU A 322 -6.01 35.57 22.30
CA LEU A 322 -4.57 35.64 21.99
C LEU A 322 -4.07 37.05 21.64
N ALA A 323 -4.94 37.96 21.22
CA ALA A 323 -4.56 39.34 20.92
C ALA A 323 -4.30 40.16 22.21
N ASP A 324 -4.76 39.67 23.37
CA ASP A 324 -4.40 40.26 24.65
C ASP A 324 -2.86 40.17 24.85
N PRO A 325 -2.17 41.28 25.16
CA PRO A 325 -0.70 41.28 25.29
C PRO A 325 -0.16 40.29 26.32
N THR A 326 -0.91 40.03 27.40
CA THR A 326 -0.52 39.10 28.46
C THR A 326 -0.63 37.67 27.95
N VAL A 327 -1.78 37.30 27.36
CA VAL A 327 -2.00 35.97 26.77
C VAL A 327 -1.01 35.71 25.64
N PHE A 328 -0.75 36.69 24.77
CA PHE A 328 0.24 36.60 23.71
C PHE A 328 1.65 36.34 24.26
N THR A 329 2.07 37.09 25.28
CA THR A 329 3.40 36.94 25.90
C THR A 329 3.54 35.58 26.56
N VAL A 330 2.52 35.13 27.29
CA VAL A 330 2.48 33.79 27.87
C VAL A 330 2.54 32.73 26.77
N GLY A 331 1.76 32.89 25.71
CA GLY A 331 1.77 31.99 24.55
C GLY A 331 3.15 31.89 23.91
N LEU A 332 3.86 33.01 23.74
CA LEU A 332 5.22 33.03 23.22
C LEU A 332 6.21 32.31 24.15
N VAL A 333 6.08 32.48 25.47
CA VAL A 333 6.90 31.74 26.45
C VAL A 333 6.61 30.25 26.38
N VAL A 334 5.34 29.85 26.36
CA VAL A 334 4.93 28.45 26.23
C VAL A 334 5.49 27.86 24.94
N PHE A 335 5.35 28.55 23.82
CA PHE A 335 5.91 28.14 22.53
C PHE A 335 7.43 27.96 22.56
N ALA A 336 8.15 28.93 23.14
CA ALA A 336 9.60 28.86 23.27
C ALA A 336 10.04 27.68 24.14
N VAL A 337 9.39 27.47 25.29
CA VAL A 337 9.64 26.33 26.17
C VAL A 337 9.31 25.02 25.46
N ALA A 338 8.21 24.96 24.71
CA ALA A 338 7.80 23.78 23.97
C ALA A 338 8.84 23.38 22.91
N CYS A 339 9.39 24.35 22.17
CA CYS A 339 10.44 24.13 21.18
C CYS A 339 11.76 23.74 21.86
N VAL A 340 12.24 24.55 22.81
CA VAL A 340 13.53 24.33 23.47
C VAL A 340 13.54 23.02 24.24
N GLY A 341 12.44 22.67 24.93
CA GLY A 341 12.30 21.41 25.64
C GLY A 341 12.41 20.20 24.71
N LYS A 342 11.70 20.22 23.58
CA LYS A 342 11.73 19.11 22.61
C LYS A 342 13.09 19.00 21.92
N PHE A 343 13.62 20.10 21.37
CA PHE A 343 14.94 20.10 20.73
C PHE A 343 16.06 19.77 21.71
N GLY A 344 16.03 20.35 22.91
CA GLY A 344 17.02 20.09 23.95
C GLY A 344 17.03 18.64 24.39
N GLY A 345 15.85 18.04 24.58
CA GLY A 345 15.70 16.62 24.88
C GLY A 345 16.32 15.71 23.83
N ILE A 346 15.99 15.94 22.56
CA ILE A 346 16.48 15.11 21.45
C ILE A 346 17.97 15.31 21.17
N LEU A 347 18.44 16.56 21.11
CA LEU A 347 19.85 16.83 20.91
C LEU A 347 20.70 16.26 22.06
N GLY A 348 20.19 16.32 23.30
CA GLY A 348 20.84 15.76 24.47
C GLY A 348 21.06 14.24 24.40
N VAL A 349 20.12 13.50 23.80
CA VAL A 349 20.19 12.03 23.69
C VAL A 349 20.69 11.52 22.33
N SER A 350 20.77 12.38 21.31
CA SER A 350 21.19 12.02 19.94
C SER A 350 22.58 11.40 19.85
N ARG A 351 23.60 12.03 20.46
CA ARG A 351 24.98 11.49 20.46
C ARG A 351 25.12 10.17 21.22
N PRO A 352 24.59 10.01 22.45
CA PRO A 352 24.55 8.72 23.13
C PRO A 352 23.85 7.62 22.32
N ALA A 353 22.88 7.99 21.50
CA ALA A 353 22.15 7.08 20.61
C ALA A 353 22.90 6.75 19.30
N GLY A 354 24.14 7.23 19.13
CA GLY A 354 24.98 6.97 17.94
C GLY A 354 24.67 7.87 16.74
N LEU A 355 23.89 8.93 16.92
CA LEU A 355 23.43 9.80 15.83
C LEU A 355 24.30 11.06 15.72
N SER A 356 24.45 11.54 14.48
CA SER A 356 25.06 12.82 14.16
C SER A 356 24.20 13.99 14.65
N VAL A 357 24.81 15.18 14.71
CA VAL A 357 24.11 16.41 15.11
C VAL A 357 23.00 16.75 14.11
N TRP A 358 23.22 16.50 12.81
CA TRP A 358 22.22 16.78 11.77
C TRP A 358 21.04 15.81 11.84
N GLU A 359 21.28 14.54 12.15
CA GLU A 359 20.22 13.58 12.47
C GLU A 359 19.45 14.03 13.72
N GLY A 360 20.13 14.44 14.79
CA GLY A 360 19.50 14.97 15.99
C GLY A 360 18.63 16.22 15.74
N ILE A 361 19.09 17.16 14.91
CA ILE A 361 18.32 18.35 14.51
C ILE A 361 17.09 17.94 13.68
N THR A 362 17.27 17.00 12.75
CA THR A 362 16.17 16.54 11.87
C THR A 362 15.12 15.79 12.67
N ILE A 363 15.54 14.91 13.58
CA ILE A 363 14.65 14.16 14.49
C ILE A 363 13.95 15.13 15.44
N GLY A 364 14.68 16.10 16.01
CA GLY A 364 14.10 17.14 16.85
C GLY A 364 13.06 17.97 16.09
N GLY A 365 13.34 18.32 14.82
CA GLY A 365 12.42 19.03 13.94
C GLY A 365 11.15 18.23 13.64
N GLY A 366 11.30 16.97 13.25
CA GLY A 366 10.17 16.06 13.01
C GLY A 366 9.32 15.88 14.26
N MET A 367 9.94 15.51 15.38
CA MET A 367 9.21 15.25 16.63
C MET A 367 8.70 16.54 17.32
N ASN A 368 9.11 17.72 16.89
CA ASN A 368 8.50 18.97 17.35
C ASN A 368 7.12 19.21 16.71
N ALA A 369 6.76 18.48 15.64
CA ALA A 369 5.41 18.52 15.09
C ALA A 369 4.41 18.00 16.13
N ARG A 370 3.68 18.93 16.74
CA ARG A 370 2.52 18.64 17.57
C ARG A 370 1.27 18.91 16.76
N GLY A 371 0.13 18.38 17.17
CA GLY A 371 -1.05 18.38 16.32
C GLY A 371 -2.24 17.72 17.01
N ALA A 372 -2.87 16.77 16.32
CA ALA A 372 -4.10 16.11 16.77
C ALA A 372 -4.07 15.72 18.26
N MET A 373 -3.03 15.03 18.70
CA MET A 373 -2.95 14.52 20.07
C MET A 373 -2.82 15.64 21.13
N GLU A 374 -2.04 16.68 20.85
CA GLU A 374 -1.94 17.84 21.75
C GLU A 374 -3.29 18.56 21.88
N ILE A 375 -4.04 18.67 20.78
CA ILE A 375 -5.37 19.30 20.79
C ILE A 375 -6.38 18.45 21.57
N ILE A 376 -6.27 17.12 21.56
CA ILE A 376 -7.11 16.24 22.39
C ILE A 376 -6.84 16.47 23.88
N VAL A 377 -5.56 16.50 24.28
CA VAL A 377 -5.16 16.81 25.67
C VAL A 377 -5.75 18.15 26.09
N ALA A 378 -5.65 19.17 25.23
CA ALA A 378 -6.22 20.49 25.49
C ALA A 378 -7.75 20.46 25.60
N THR A 379 -8.43 19.72 24.73
CA THR A 379 -9.90 19.60 24.70
C THR A 379 -10.42 18.92 25.95
N ILE A 380 -9.78 17.83 26.39
CA ILE A 380 -10.12 17.13 27.64
C ILE A 380 -9.83 18.03 28.84
N GLY A 381 -8.69 18.70 28.86
CA GLY A 381 -8.34 19.62 29.95
C GLY A 381 -9.34 20.79 30.09
N LEU A 382 -9.84 21.31 28.97
CA LEU A 382 -10.90 22.32 28.95
C LEU A 382 -12.24 21.73 29.44
N GLY A 383 -12.62 20.54 28.95
CA GLY A 383 -13.86 19.86 29.35
C GLY A 383 -13.91 19.45 30.82
N LEU A 384 -12.77 19.13 31.43
CA LEU A 384 -12.64 18.85 32.86
C LEU A 384 -12.58 20.13 33.72
N GLY A 385 -12.61 21.32 33.12
CA GLY A 385 -12.52 22.60 33.82
C GLY A 385 -11.14 22.84 34.44
N ILE A 386 -10.09 22.20 33.92
CA ILE A 386 -8.70 22.41 34.37
C ILE A 386 -8.04 23.54 33.58
N LEU A 387 -8.28 23.59 32.27
CA LEU A 387 -7.77 24.62 31.38
C LEU A 387 -8.83 25.71 31.15
N THR A 388 -8.38 26.96 31.05
CA THR A 388 -9.23 28.06 30.56
C THR A 388 -9.25 28.06 29.03
N THR A 389 -10.22 28.74 28.41
CA THR A 389 -10.25 28.95 26.96
C THR A 389 -8.99 29.65 26.44
N SER A 390 -8.40 30.56 27.22
CA SER A 390 -7.12 31.21 26.86
C SER A 390 -5.96 30.20 26.82
N THR A 391 -5.84 29.34 27.83
CA THR A 391 -4.80 28.31 27.87
C THR A 391 -4.99 27.25 26.78
N TYR A 392 -6.24 26.85 26.53
CA TYR A 392 -6.59 26.00 25.39
C TYR A 392 -6.09 26.63 24.07
N SER A 393 -6.41 27.90 23.85
CA SER A 393 -6.05 28.60 22.61
C SER A 393 -4.53 28.78 22.46
N ILE A 394 -3.80 28.97 23.58
CA ILE A 394 -2.33 28.95 23.58
C ILE A 394 -1.79 27.59 23.14
N ILE A 395 -2.29 26.49 23.71
CA ILE A 395 -1.84 25.14 23.34
C ILE A 395 -2.12 24.85 21.86
N VAL A 396 -3.31 25.21 21.36
CA VAL A 396 -3.63 25.07 19.93
C VAL A 396 -2.69 25.93 19.05
N ALA A 397 -2.38 27.16 19.46
CA ALA A 397 -1.43 28.00 18.73
C ALA A 397 -0.01 27.41 18.70
N VAL A 398 0.42 26.78 19.81
CA VAL A 398 1.69 26.06 19.88
C VAL A 398 1.69 24.87 18.92
N ALA A 399 0.61 24.09 18.88
CA ALA A 399 0.46 22.96 17.96
C ALA A 399 0.62 23.39 16.48
N ILE A 400 -0.05 24.48 16.11
CA ILE A 400 0.03 25.06 14.76
C ILE A 400 1.45 25.56 14.46
N GLY A 401 2.02 26.33 15.38
CA GLY A 401 3.34 26.92 15.20
C GLY A 401 4.44 25.86 15.07
N THR A 402 4.40 24.81 15.90
CA THR A 402 5.42 23.77 15.87
C THR A 402 5.23 22.83 14.67
N SER A 403 3.99 22.59 14.25
CA SER A 403 3.66 21.93 12.97
C SER A 403 4.23 22.66 11.76
N LEU A 404 4.16 24.00 11.73
CA LEU A 404 4.76 24.82 10.66
C LEU A 404 6.29 24.77 10.66
N MET A 405 6.90 24.71 11.84
CA MET A 405 8.36 24.65 11.97
C MET A 405 8.95 23.32 11.48
N ALA A 406 8.28 22.19 11.74
CA ALA A 406 8.79 20.86 11.42
C ALA A 406 9.25 20.68 9.96
N PRO A 407 8.41 20.88 8.93
CA PRO A 407 8.81 20.73 7.52
C PRO A 407 9.91 21.72 7.13
N ALA A 408 9.89 22.96 7.63
CA ALA A 408 10.89 23.97 7.33
C ALA A 408 12.28 23.56 7.85
N ILE A 409 12.34 23.05 9.09
CA ILE A 409 13.58 22.57 9.70
C ILE A 409 14.09 21.33 8.98
N MET A 410 13.20 20.38 8.69
CA MET A 410 13.56 19.13 8.02
C MET A 410 14.06 19.36 6.58
N ARG A 411 13.39 20.21 5.78
CA ARG A 411 13.86 20.59 4.43
C ARG A 411 15.28 21.16 4.45
N TRP A 412 15.64 21.88 5.51
CA TRP A 412 16.96 22.46 5.67
C TRP A 412 18.01 21.49 6.21
N SER A 413 17.62 20.52 7.05
CA SER A 413 18.55 19.61 7.73
C SER A 413 18.80 18.31 6.98
N ILE A 414 17.80 17.76 6.28
CA ILE A 414 17.88 16.48 5.55
C ILE A 414 19.02 16.43 4.53
N PRO A 415 19.27 17.45 3.68
CA PRO A 415 20.34 17.40 2.68
C PRO A 415 21.75 17.28 3.28
N LYS A 416 21.90 17.50 4.58
CA LYS A 416 23.18 17.43 5.31
C LYS A 416 23.42 16.07 5.96
N ILE A 417 22.50 15.13 5.77
CA ILE A 417 22.59 13.75 6.26
C ILE A 417 22.95 12.88 5.08
N GLU A 418 24.11 12.23 5.16
CA GLU A 418 24.58 11.31 4.13
C GLU A 418 23.90 9.95 4.32
N MET A 419 23.37 9.37 3.24
CA MET A 419 22.77 8.04 3.29
C MET A 419 23.87 6.99 3.43
N SER A 420 23.67 6.03 4.33
CA SER A 420 24.55 4.86 4.40
C SER A 420 24.40 3.99 3.14
N GLU A 421 25.44 3.24 2.75
CA GLU A 421 25.34 2.29 1.62
C GLU A 421 24.26 1.23 1.85
N GLN A 422 24.06 0.82 3.11
CA GLN A 422 23.02 -0.15 3.48
C GLN A 422 21.62 0.44 3.30
N GLU A 423 21.39 1.68 3.73
CA GLU A 423 20.13 2.40 3.53
C GLU A 423 19.82 2.56 2.05
N ARG A 424 20.82 2.98 1.26
CA ARG A 424 20.66 3.14 -0.18
C ARG A 424 20.28 1.82 -0.87
N THR A 425 21.01 0.75 -0.55
CA THR A 425 20.74 -0.59 -1.11
C THR A 425 19.35 -1.09 -0.68
N ARG A 426 18.92 -0.83 0.56
CA ARG A 426 17.59 -1.17 1.05
C ARG A 426 16.49 -0.44 0.27
N ILE A 427 16.58 0.89 0.14
CA ILE A 427 15.57 1.69 -0.57
C ILE A 427 15.52 1.31 -2.05
N GLU A 428 16.68 1.09 -2.68
CA GLU A 428 16.74 0.63 -4.08
C GLU A 428 16.08 -0.75 -4.23
N ARG A 429 16.33 -1.67 -3.29
CA ARG A 429 15.67 -2.98 -3.25
C ARG A 429 14.16 -2.88 -3.02
N GLU A 430 13.70 -2.06 -2.07
CA GLU A 430 12.27 -1.86 -1.80
C GLU A 430 11.54 -1.24 -3.00
N ARG A 431 12.10 -0.19 -3.60
CA ARG A 431 11.57 0.42 -4.83
C ARG A 431 11.49 -0.62 -5.94
N TYR A 432 12.52 -1.45 -6.07
CA TYR A 432 12.51 -2.56 -7.02
C TYR A 432 11.40 -3.57 -6.70
N LEU A 433 11.22 -3.97 -5.44
CA LEU A 433 10.17 -4.92 -5.06
C LEU A 433 8.77 -4.37 -5.38
N GLN A 434 8.55 -3.07 -5.20
CA GLN A 434 7.30 -2.37 -5.55
C GLN A 434 7.07 -2.29 -7.07
N GLU A 435 8.13 -2.06 -7.86
CA GLU A 435 8.06 -2.00 -9.31
C GLU A 435 8.10 -3.37 -10.00
N SER A 436 8.49 -4.42 -9.28
CA SER A 436 8.71 -5.76 -9.84
C SER A 436 7.42 -6.35 -10.39
N PHE A 437 7.43 -6.62 -11.68
CA PHE A 437 6.35 -7.31 -12.37
C PHE A 437 6.06 -8.66 -11.72
N VAL A 438 7.09 -9.47 -11.44
CA VAL A 438 6.90 -10.84 -10.94
C VAL A 438 6.44 -10.87 -9.47
N ASN A 439 6.83 -9.89 -8.64
CA ASN A 439 6.36 -9.79 -7.24
C ASN A 439 4.88 -9.44 -7.13
N ASN A 440 4.37 -8.65 -8.06
CA ASN A 440 2.98 -8.20 -8.05
C ASN A 440 2.01 -9.25 -8.65
N LEU A 441 2.50 -10.44 -9.03
CA LEU A 441 1.67 -11.54 -9.54
C LEU A 441 1.09 -12.39 -8.39
N THR A 442 -0.13 -12.07 -7.99
CA THR A 442 -0.89 -12.79 -6.96
C THR A 442 -1.86 -13.82 -7.54
N ARG A 443 -2.43 -13.53 -8.73
CA ARG A 443 -3.39 -14.38 -9.44
C ARG A 443 -3.00 -14.57 -10.90
N VAL A 444 -2.81 -15.83 -11.29
CA VAL A 444 -2.46 -16.20 -12.67
C VAL A 444 -3.54 -17.07 -13.29
N LEU A 445 -3.99 -16.68 -14.48
CA LEU A 445 -4.93 -17.47 -15.28
C LEU A 445 -4.16 -18.28 -16.32
N LEU A 446 -4.31 -19.60 -16.29
CA LEU A 446 -3.74 -20.50 -17.31
C LEU A 446 -4.89 -21.21 -18.05
N PRO A 447 -5.40 -20.64 -19.17
CA PRO A 447 -6.31 -21.34 -20.05
C PRO A 447 -5.63 -22.55 -20.67
N THR A 448 -6.23 -23.72 -20.50
CA THR A 448 -5.60 -24.97 -20.90
C THR A 448 -6.54 -25.94 -21.57
N ARG A 449 -6.01 -26.61 -22.59
CA ARG A 449 -6.60 -27.82 -23.22
C ARG A 449 -5.69 -29.04 -23.10
N GLY A 450 -4.64 -28.92 -22.26
CA GLY A 450 -3.64 -29.97 -22.07
C GLY A 450 -2.66 -30.14 -23.24
N SER A 451 -2.44 -29.12 -24.08
CA SER A 451 -1.42 -29.18 -25.15
C SER A 451 0.00 -29.26 -24.56
N VAL A 452 0.97 -29.63 -25.40
CA VAL A 452 2.41 -29.64 -25.05
C VAL A 452 2.86 -28.23 -24.65
N ASP A 453 2.43 -27.22 -25.41
CA ASP A 453 2.75 -25.81 -25.13
C ASP A 453 2.17 -25.33 -23.80
N THR A 454 0.94 -25.72 -23.46
CA THR A 454 0.37 -25.38 -22.15
C THR A 454 1.03 -26.13 -21.00
N GLN A 455 1.49 -27.36 -21.23
CA GLN A 455 2.26 -28.11 -20.24
C GLN A 455 3.62 -27.47 -19.97
N TYR A 456 4.29 -26.99 -21.02
CA TYR A 456 5.54 -26.23 -20.88
C TYR A 456 5.29 -24.86 -20.23
N ALA A 457 4.19 -24.18 -20.59
CA ALA A 457 3.79 -22.95 -19.95
C ALA A 457 3.51 -23.11 -18.45
N ALA A 458 2.86 -24.22 -18.06
CA ALA A 458 2.67 -24.56 -16.65
C ALA A 458 4.01 -24.77 -15.92
N ARG A 459 5.00 -25.38 -16.57
CA ARG A 459 6.36 -25.52 -16.02
C ARG A 459 7.03 -24.17 -15.81
N LEU A 460 6.99 -23.28 -16.81
CA LEU A 460 7.58 -21.96 -16.67
C LEU A 460 6.92 -21.17 -15.54
N VAL A 461 5.59 -21.26 -15.44
CA VAL A 461 4.81 -20.68 -14.33
C VAL A 461 5.24 -21.26 -12.99
N SER A 462 5.37 -22.58 -12.84
CA SER A 462 5.84 -23.16 -11.56
C SER A 462 7.23 -22.68 -11.19
N SER A 463 8.16 -22.61 -12.15
CA SER A 463 9.52 -22.12 -11.90
C SER A 463 9.55 -20.63 -11.55
N LEU A 464 8.65 -19.84 -12.14
CA LEU A 464 8.51 -18.40 -11.87
C LEU A 464 7.99 -18.11 -10.44
N PHE A 465 7.32 -19.08 -9.80
CA PHE A 465 6.67 -18.93 -8.49
C PHE A 465 7.17 -19.86 -7.37
N ARG A 466 8.32 -20.55 -7.55
CA ARG A 466 8.79 -21.64 -6.68
C ARG A 466 8.82 -21.35 -5.16
N ASP A 467 8.91 -20.08 -4.74
CA ASP A 467 8.91 -19.65 -3.33
C ASP A 467 7.82 -18.60 -3.01
N ARG A 468 6.72 -18.57 -3.77
CA ARG A 468 5.70 -17.52 -3.70
C ARG A 468 4.29 -18.08 -3.55
N GLN A 469 3.49 -17.47 -2.68
CA GLN A 469 2.07 -17.78 -2.57
C GLN A 469 1.30 -17.10 -3.69
N THR A 470 1.22 -17.76 -4.85
CA THR A 470 0.42 -17.33 -6.00
C THR A 470 -0.74 -18.29 -6.22
N ASP A 471 -1.93 -17.74 -6.47
CA ASP A 471 -3.12 -18.50 -6.85
C ASP A 471 -3.10 -18.73 -8.37
N ILE A 472 -3.09 -19.99 -8.78
CA ILE A 472 -3.11 -20.36 -10.21
C ILE A 472 -4.46 -20.98 -10.52
N ASP A 473 -5.24 -20.29 -11.35
CA ASP A 473 -6.55 -20.78 -11.79
C ASP A 473 -6.41 -21.42 -13.19
N LEU A 474 -6.61 -22.74 -13.25
CA LEU A 474 -6.62 -23.53 -14.47
C LEU A 474 -7.99 -23.42 -15.14
N LEU A 475 -8.08 -22.67 -16.24
CA LEU A 475 -9.34 -22.52 -16.98
C LEU A 475 -9.48 -23.60 -18.04
N CYS A 476 -10.40 -24.52 -17.80
CA CYS A 476 -10.81 -25.55 -18.75
C CYS A 476 -12.09 -25.11 -19.47
N ILE A 477 -12.01 -25.00 -20.80
CA ILE A 477 -13.16 -24.70 -21.66
C ILE A 477 -13.69 -26.01 -22.24
N ASP A 478 -14.83 -26.47 -21.71
CA ASP A 478 -15.50 -27.68 -22.16
C ASP A 478 -16.47 -27.37 -23.31
N GLU A 479 -16.15 -27.86 -24.51
CA GLU A 479 -16.99 -27.69 -25.71
C GLU A 479 -18.28 -28.52 -25.63
N PHE A 480 -18.28 -29.59 -24.81
CA PHE A 480 -19.35 -30.58 -24.75
C PHE A 480 -20.35 -30.33 -23.61
N ALA A 481 -20.03 -29.44 -22.66
CA ALA A 481 -20.94 -29.04 -21.59
C ALA A 481 -22.17 -28.25 -22.08
N SER A 482 -22.11 -27.68 -23.29
CA SER A 482 -23.19 -26.89 -23.89
C SER A 482 -24.41 -27.75 -24.29
N SER A 483 -24.24 -29.07 -24.50
CA SER A 483 -25.34 -29.93 -24.95
C SER A 483 -26.26 -30.44 -23.83
N SER A 484 -25.95 -30.18 -22.56
CA SER A 484 -26.77 -30.64 -21.41
C SER A 484 -27.43 -29.49 -20.63
N ARG A 485 -27.29 -28.23 -21.05
CA ARG A 485 -27.79 -27.05 -20.34
C ARG A 485 -28.95 -26.32 -21.03
N ARG A 486 -29.57 -26.89 -22.06
CA ARG A 486 -30.87 -26.40 -22.52
C ARG A 486 -31.97 -27.00 -21.64
N GLY A 487 -32.27 -26.28 -20.56
CA GLY A 487 -33.45 -26.47 -19.71
C GLY A 487 -33.14 -27.16 -18.39
N GLY A 488 -33.22 -26.42 -17.29
CA GLY A 488 -33.11 -26.99 -15.94
C GLY A 488 -33.02 -25.92 -14.87
N GLY A 489 -34.13 -25.23 -14.59
CA GLY A 489 -34.24 -24.26 -13.50
C GLY A 489 -34.02 -24.89 -12.12
N LEU A 490 -33.93 -24.04 -11.10
CA LEU A 490 -33.67 -24.34 -9.67
C LEU A 490 -34.38 -25.60 -9.11
N ARG A 491 -35.52 -25.97 -9.69
CA ARG A 491 -36.37 -27.11 -9.33
C ARG A 491 -35.73 -28.48 -9.65
N GLU A 492 -34.84 -28.57 -10.64
CA GLU A 492 -34.21 -29.83 -11.04
C GLU A 492 -32.95 -30.17 -10.21
N ARG A 493 -32.25 -29.13 -9.72
CA ARG A 493 -31.16 -29.26 -8.75
C ARG A 493 -31.65 -29.83 -7.41
N LEU A 494 -32.86 -29.45 -6.98
CA LEU A 494 -33.50 -29.99 -5.78
C LEU A 494 -33.94 -31.46 -5.96
N THR A 495 -34.37 -31.86 -7.16
CA THR A 495 -34.76 -33.26 -7.43
C THR A 495 -33.56 -34.19 -7.61
N ARG A 496 -32.37 -33.69 -7.99
CA ARG A 496 -31.13 -34.48 -7.95
C ARG A 496 -30.61 -34.68 -6.53
N LEU A 497 -30.70 -33.67 -5.67
CA LEU A 497 -30.38 -33.84 -4.24
C LEU A 497 -31.31 -34.86 -3.57
N GLY A 498 -32.60 -34.84 -3.91
CA GLY A 498 -33.58 -35.82 -3.40
C GLY A 498 -33.34 -37.26 -3.88
N ARG A 499 -32.88 -37.48 -5.12
CA ARG A 499 -32.56 -38.82 -5.64
C ARG A 499 -31.22 -39.35 -5.14
N PHE A 500 -30.26 -38.48 -4.84
CA PHE A 500 -28.97 -38.88 -4.24
C PHE A 500 -29.14 -39.38 -2.80
N LEU A 501 -30.13 -38.86 -2.07
CA LEU A 501 -30.49 -39.32 -0.72
C LEU A 501 -31.36 -40.60 -0.72
N ALA A 502 -31.82 -41.06 -1.89
CA ALA A 502 -32.68 -42.23 -2.03
C ALA A 502 -32.07 -43.28 -2.99
N GLY A 503 -30.83 -43.72 -2.71
CA GLY A 503 -30.29 -45.07 -3.03
C GLY A 503 -30.62 -45.75 -4.37
N GLY A 504 -30.85 -45.01 -5.47
CA GLY A 504 -31.28 -45.57 -6.76
C GLY A 504 -30.16 -45.62 -7.79
N GLY A 505 -29.87 -46.83 -8.30
CA GLY A 505 -28.79 -47.11 -9.24
C GLY A 505 -28.78 -46.25 -10.51
N VAL A 506 -27.56 -45.95 -10.97
CA VAL A 506 -27.27 -45.18 -12.19
C VAL A 506 -27.67 -46.01 -13.41
N GLY A 507 -28.72 -45.58 -14.11
CA GLY A 507 -29.02 -46.02 -15.47
C GLY A 507 -27.92 -45.58 -16.42
N SER A 508 -27.30 -46.55 -17.08
CA SER A 508 -26.29 -46.39 -18.10
C SER A 508 -26.86 -45.70 -19.35
N SER A 509 -26.60 -44.41 -19.54
CA SER A 509 -26.68 -43.79 -20.86
C SER A 509 -25.37 -44.07 -21.60
N GLU A 510 -25.48 -44.78 -22.71
CA GLU A 510 -24.39 -45.18 -23.60
C GLU A 510 -23.51 -44.01 -24.04
N THR A 511 -22.39 -43.80 -23.36
CA THR A 511 -21.24 -43.06 -23.90
C THR A 511 -20.46 -44.03 -24.79
N GLY A 512 -20.49 -43.82 -26.11
CA GLY A 512 -19.72 -44.62 -27.05
C GLY A 512 -18.22 -44.66 -26.73
N PRO A 513 -17.50 -45.72 -27.13
CA PRO A 513 -16.13 -46.00 -26.68
C PRO A 513 -15.11 -44.89 -26.99
N ASN A 514 -15.25 -44.16 -28.10
CA ASN A 514 -14.39 -43.00 -28.40
C ASN A 514 -14.61 -41.82 -27.43
N ARG A 515 -15.84 -41.64 -26.92
CA ARG A 515 -16.20 -40.49 -26.08
C ARG A 515 -15.65 -40.60 -24.65
N ARG A 516 -15.56 -41.82 -24.11
CA ARG A 516 -14.90 -42.07 -22.81
C ARG A 516 -13.38 -41.94 -22.92
N ALA A 517 -12.80 -42.46 -24.00
CA ALA A 517 -11.36 -42.40 -24.22
C ALA A 517 -10.84 -40.95 -24.35
N ASP A 518 -11.56 -40.08 -25.06
CA ASP A 518 -11.17 -38.67 -25.22
C ASP A 518 -11.31 -37.87 -23.92
N ILE A 519 -12.37 -38.10 -23.13
CA ILE A 519 -12.55 -37.46 -21.82
C ILE A 519 -11.47 -37.94 -20.84
N GLU A 520 -11.21 -39.24 -20.76
CA GLU A 520 -10.16 -39.81 -19.90
C GLU A 520 -8.75 -39.40 -20.32
N ALA A 521 -8.49 -39.21 -21.62
CA ALA A 521 -7.22 -38.71 -22.12
C ALA A 521 -7.03 -37.23 -21.78
N THR A 522 -8.10 -36.43 -21.83
CA THR A 522 -8.07 -35.01 -21.50
C THR A 522 -7.91 -34.81 -19.99
N ASP A 523 -8.65 -35.55 -19.16
CA ASP A 523 -8.48 -35.54 -17.70
C ASP A 523 -7.08 -36.01 -17.27
N ARG A 524 -6.49 -37.01 -17.93
CA ARG A 524 -5.10 -37.42 -17.69
C ARG A 524 -4.08 -36.32 -18.01
N ARG A 525 -4.29 -35.55 -19.09
CA ARG A 525 -3.44 -34.41 -19.43
C ARG A 525 -3.57 -33.26 -18.43
N PHE A 526 -4.78 -33.03 -17.91
CA PHE A 526 -5.04 -32.03 -16.88
C PHE A 526 -4.43 -32.42 -15.53
N ALA A 527 -4.58 -33.67 -15.12
CA ALA A 527 -3.98 -34.15 -13.87
C ALA A 527 -2.46 -33.97 -13.83
N ARG A 528 -1.76 -34.04 -14.98
CA ARG A 528 -0.32 -33.74 -15.07
C ARG A 528 0.00 -32.27 -14.86
N ILE A 529 -0.81 -31.36 -15.41
CA ILE A 529 -0.63 -29.92 -15.22
C ILE A 529 -0.94 -29.55 -13.76
N GLU A 530 -2.03 -30.09 -13.22
CA GLU A 530 -2.44 -29.86 -11.84
C GLU A 530 -1.40 -30.41 -10.85
N ALA A 531 -0.89 -31.63 -11.06
CA ALA A 531 0.18 -32.20 -10.24
C ALA A 531 1.43 -31.30 -10.22
N ARG A 532 1.89 -30.85 -11.40
CA ARG A 532 3.06 -29.95 -11.52
C ARG A 532 2.88 -28.63 -10.79
N LEU A 533 1.68 -28.06 -10.82
CA LEU A 533 1.40 -26.79 -10.15
C LEU A 533 1.16 -26.98 -8.65
N SER A 534 0.56 -28.10 -8.24
CA SER A 534 0.20 -28.37 -6.85
C SER A 534 1.39 -28.57 -5.91
N GLU A 535 2.57 -28.95 -6.43
CA GLU A 535 3.79 -29.10 -5.62
C GLU A 535 4.47 -27.76 -5.29
N GLN A 536 4.16 -26.66 -5.99
CA GLN A 536 4.89 -25.39 -5.89
C GLN A 536 4.02 -24.13 -5.77
N ALA A 537 2.73 -24.19 -6.09
CA ALA A 537 1.81 -23.04 -5.99
C ALA A 537 1.14 -22.94 -4.61
N GLY A 538 0.78 -21.71 -4.20
CA GLY A 538 0.04 -21.47 -2.95
C GLY A 538 -1.37 -22.07 -2.97
N SER A 539 -2.06 -21.96 -4.11
CA SER A 539 -3.32 -22.66 -4.38
C SER A 539 -3.48 -22.89 -5.88
N THR A 540 -3.81 -24.11 -6.29
CA THR A 540 -4.23 -24.40 -7.68
C THR A 540 -5.72 -24.70 -7.69
N ARG A 541 -6.51 -23.94 -8.44
CA ARG A 541 -7.96 -24.22 -8.60
C ARG A 541 -8.30 -24.55 -10.04
N ARG A 542 -9.06 -25.63 -10.22
CA ARG A 542 -9.62 -26.00 -11.52
C ARG A 542 -10.95 -25.28 -11.76
N LEU A 543 -10.97 -24.37 -12.73
CA LEU A 543 -12.18 -23.69 -13.19
C LEU A 543 -12.68 -24.34 -14.49
N VAL A 544 -13.78 -25.08 -14.40
CA VAL A 544 -14.45 -25.62 -15.61
C VAL A 544 -15.57 -24.66 -16.02
N ARG A 545 -15.53 -24.20 -17.29
CA ARG A 545 -16.57 -23.37 -17.90
C ARG A 545 -17.08 -24.04 -19.18
N GLY A 546 -18.39 -23.98 -19.38
CA GLY A 546 -18.99 -24.36 -20.66
C GLY A 546 -18.76 -23.25 -21.69
N LEU A 547 -18.66 -23.62 -22.97
CA LEU A 547 -18.58 -22.66 -24.07
C LEU A 547 -19.90 -21.90 -24.26
N ASP A 548 -19.98 -20.70 -23.69
CA ASP A 548 -21.02 -19.71 -23.98
C ASP A 548 -20.43 -18.65 -24.94
N GLY A 549 -20.35 -18.95 -26.24
CA GLY A 549 -19.76 -18.07 -27.25
C GLY A 549 -18.46 -18.61 -27.85
N SER A 550 -17.43 -17.77 -28.01
CA SER A 550 -16.09 -18.20 -28.46
C SER A 550 -15.17 -18.49 -27.28
N ALA A 551 -14.18 -19.39 -27.45
CA ALA A 551 -13.19 -19.67 -26.41
C ALA A 551 -12.47 -18.39 -25.92
N SER A 552 -12.21 -17.43 -26.82
CA SER A 552 -11.65 -16.13 -26.46
C SER A 552 -12.58 -15.30 -25.57
N ASP A 553 -13.90 -15.37 -25.76
CA ASP A 553 -14.84 -14.61 -24.93
C ASP A 553 -14.87 -15.17 -23.50
N THR A 554 -14.89 -16.49 -23.33
CA THR A 554 -14.81 -17.12 -22.01
C THR A 554 -13.48 -16.82 -21.30
N ILE A 555 -12.35 -16.80 -22.03
CA ILE A 555 -11.05 -16.42 -21.46
C ILE A 555 -11.06 -14.96 -21.02
N LEU A 556 -11.59 -14.05 -21.85
CA LEU A 556 -11.65 -12.62 -21.55
C LEU A 556 -12.59 -12.31 -20.37
N GLU A 557 -13.74 -12.99 -20.28
CA GLU A 557 -14.64 -12.87 -19.13
C GLU A 557 -13.96 -13.25 -17.82
N GLN A 558 -13.16 -14.33 -17.81
CA GLN A 558 -12.40 -14.70 -16.62
C GLN A 558 -11.23 -13.74 -16.40
N ALA A 559 -10.48 -13.36 -17.43
CA ALA A 559 -9.36 -12.43 -17.30
C ALA A 559 -9.77 -11.07 -16.70
N ASN A 560 -11.01 -10.63 -16.94
CA ASN A 560 -11.60 -9.43 -16.33
C ASN A 560 -11.93 -9.57 -14.84
N ALA A 561 -11.82 -10.76 -14.24
CA ALA A 561 -12.08 -11.01 -12.82
C ALA A 561 -10.87 -10.69 -11.90
N GLY A 562 -9.98 -9.79 -12.34
CA GLY A 562 -8.83 -9.33 -11.56
C GLY A 562 -7.67 -10.32 -11.51
N TYR A 563 -7.23 -10.81 -12.68
CA TYR A 563 -5.98 -11.57 -12.80
C TYR A 563 -4.80 -10.67 -13.17
N ASP A 564 -3.61 -10.98 -12.65
CA ASP A 564 -2.40 -10.18 -12.86
C ASP A 564 -1.63 -10.61 -14.12
N LEU A 565 -1.78 -11.87 -14.52
CA LEU A 565 -1.14 -12.44 -15.71
C LEU A 565 -2.02 -13.52 -16.34
N VAL A 566 -2.15 -13.48 -17.67
CA VAL A 566 -2.72 -14.60 -18.45
C VAL A 566 -1.62 -15.32 -19.20
N VAL A 567 -1.48 -16.62 -18.96
CA VAL A 567 -0.46 -17.46 -19.60
C VAL A 567 -1.12 -18.35 -20.65
N LEU A 568 -0.61 -18.30 -21.89
CA LEU A 568 -1.20 -18.96 -23.04
C LEU A 568 -0.17 -19.88 -23.70
N GLY A 569 -0.51 -21.15 -23.90
CA GLY A 569 0.27 -22.04 -24.76
C GLY A 569 -0.27 -21.99 -26.19
N GLU A 570 0.57 -21.64 -27.18
CA GLU A 570 0.18 -21.63 -28.59
C GLU A 570 0.58 -22.93 -29.29
N ARG A 571 -0.36 -23.53 -30.01
CA ARG A 571 -0.19 -24.82 -30.68
C ARG A 571 0.33 -24.68 -32.11
N THR A 572 -0.05 -23.62 -32.81
CA THR A 572 0.15 -23.46 -34.25
C THR A 572 0.65 -22.06 -34.56
N LEU A 573 1.88 -21.97 -35.07
CA LEU A 573 2.46 -20.72 -35.56
C LEU A 573 2.14 -20.55 -37.05
N GLY A 574 1.84 -19.31 -37.47
CA GLY A 574 1.75 -18.97 -38.89
C GLY A 574 3.11 -19.08 -39.58
N SER A 575 3.16 -19.65 -40.80
CA SER A 575 4.41 -19.82 -41.54
C SER A 575 4.83 -18.59 -42.35
N ASP A 576 3.87 -17.72 -42.67
CA ASP A 576 4.07 -16.64 -43.64
C ASP A 576 3.75 -15.26 -43.03
N SER A 577 4.42 -14.22 -43.52
CA SER A 577 4.25 -12.82 -43.05
C SER A 577 2.81 -12.27 -43.18
N GLU A 578 1.99 -12.84 -44.06
CA GLU A 578 0.57 -12.49 -44.25
C GLU A 578 -0.38 -13.25 -43.31
N THR A 579 0.08 -14.33 -42.67
CA THR A 579 -0.70 -15.09 -41.67
C THR A 579 -0.49 -14.54 -40.26
N PRO A 580 -1.50 -14.53 -39.37
CA PRO A 580 -1.29 -14.18 -37.97
C PRO A 580 -0.27 -15.14 -37.32
N LEU A 581 0.64 -14.60 -36.50
CA LEU A 581 1.64 -15.43 -35.80
C LEU A 581 0.96 -16.46 -34.89
N PHE A 582 -0.11 -16.05 -34.21
CA PHE A 582 -0.86 -16.88 -33.27
C PHE A 582 -2.29 -17.15 -33.75
N SER A 583 -2.96 -18.12 -33.11
CA SER A 583 -4.35 -18.43 -33.38
C SER A 583 -5.27 -17.21 -33.15
N ARG A 584 -6.37 -17.10 -33.90
CA ARG A 584 -7.35 -16.00 -33.74
C ARG A 584 -7.85 -15.84 -32.30
N THR A 585 -7.93 -16.94 -31.55
CA THR A 585 -8.30 -16.94 -30.14
C THR A 585 -7.24 -16.22 -29.31
N ILE A 586 -5.97 -16.60 -29.46
CA ILE A 586 -4.85 -16.01 -28.71
C ILE A 586 -4.66 -14.54 -29.11
N ASP A 587 -4.71 -14.21 -30.39
CA ASP A 587 -4.66 -12.82 -30.89
C ASP A 587 -5.74 -11.93 -30.24
N ARG A 588 -6.98 -12.43 -30.17
CA ARG A 588 -8.09 -11.69 -29.57
C ARG A 588 -7.93 -11.52 -28.06
N VAL A 589 -7.38 -12.53 -27.37
CA VAL A 589 -7.08 -12.46 -25.93
C VAL A 589 -5.98 -11.43 -25.68
N ILE A 590 -4.85 -11.53 -26.38
CA ILE A 590 -3.72 -10.59 -26.26
C ILE A 590 -4.16 -9.14 -26.45
N GLN A 591 -5.05 -8.85 -27.41
CA GLN A 591 -5.50 -7.50 -27.71
C GLN A 591 -6.49 -6.90 -26.71
N ARG A 592 -7.21 -7.74 -25.94
CA ARG A 592 -8.37 -7.29 -25.15
C ARG A 592 -8.25 -7.60 -23.66
N THR A 593 -7.26 -8.39 -23.26
CA THR A 593 -7.01 -8.68 -21.85
C THR A 593 -6.54 -7.42 -21.12
N PRO A 594 -7.07 -7.11 -19.93
CA PRO A 594 -6.71 -5.91 -19.16
C PRO A 594 -5.36 -6.00 -18.45
N CYS A 595 -4.72 -7.18 -18.46
CA CYS A 595 -3.46 -7.46 -17.79
C CYS A 595 -2.41 -8.05 -18.77
N PRO A 596 -1.12 -8.05 -18.39
CA PRO A 596 -0.05 -8.65 -19.17
C PRO A 596 -0.32 -10.10 -19.59
N THR A 597 0.22 -10.50 -20.74
CA THR A 597 0.09 -11.87 -21.26
C THR A 597 1.45 -12.50 -21.50
N MET A 598 1.60 -13.77 -21.14
CA MET A 598 2.77 -14.57 -21.49
C MET A 598 2.36 -15.65 -22.49
N VAL A 599 2.90 -15.59 -23.70
CA VAL A 599 2.66 -16.59 -24.74
C VAL A 599 3.86 -17.52 -24.82
N VAL A 600 3.61 -18.81 -24.68
CA VAL A 600 4.63 -19.86 -24.69
C VAL A 600 4.44 -20.69 -25.95
N SER A 601 5.51 -20.79 -26.73
CA SER A 601 5.57 -21.62 -27.94
C SER A 601 6.74 -22.58 -27.82
N THR A 602 6.47 -23.88 -27.96
CA THR A 602 7.52 -24.91 -27.95
C THR A 602 8.08 -25.16 -29.34
N SER A 603 9.35 -25.59 -29.42
CA SER A 603 9.99 -25.96 -30.69
C SER A 603 9.45 -27.31 -31.22
N ASP A 604 9.64 -27.54 -32.52
CA ASP A 604 9.21 -28.78 -33.18
C ASP A 604 9.77 -30.06 -32.54
N ALA A 605 10.97 -29.97 -31.95
CA ALA A 605 11.59 -31.08 -31.22
C ALA A 605 10.76 -31.49 -29.99
N VAL A 606 10.37 -30.50 -29.17
CA VAL A 606 9.55 -30.71 -27.97
C VAL A 606 8.13 -31.18 -28.33
N LYS A 607 7.57 -30.68 -29.44
CA LYS A 607 6.26 -31.13 -29.93
C LYS A 607 6.26 -32.60 -30.37
N ARG A 608 7.37 -33.08 -30.96
CA ARG A 608 7.55 -34.49 -31.36
C ARG A 608 7.88 -35.40 -30.17
N THR A 609 8.60 -34.88 -29.19
CA THR A 609 9.04 -35.63 -28.00
C THR A 609 8.65 -34.89 -26.72
N PRO A 610 7.39 -35.04 -26.24
CA PRO A 610 6.92 -34.34 -25.05
C PRO A 610 7.68 -34.65 -23.75
N ALA A 611 8.49 -35.71 -23.72
CA ALA A 611 9.37 -35.99 -22.58
C ALA A 611 10.45 -34.90 -22.39
N LEU A 612 10.82 -34.17 -23.45
CA LEU A 612 11.76 -33.05 -23.38
C LEU A 612 11.21 -31.87 -22.56
N ILE A 613 9.92 -31.85 -22.23
CA ILE A 613 9.33 -30.85 -21.32
C ILE A 613 9.98 -30.92 -19.93
N ASP A 614 10.50 -32.07 -19.51
CA ASP A 614 11.05 -32.25 -18.16
C ASP A 614 12.59 -32.12 -18.13
N ASP A 615 13.24 -31.85 -19.28
CA ASP A 615 14.69 -31.63 -19.34
C ASP A 615 15.10 -30.34 -18.61
N PRO A 616 16.19 -30.32 -17.83
CA PRO A 616 16.57 -29.15 -17.03
C PRO A 616 16.89 -27.95 -17.93
N ILE A 617 16.34 -26.79 -17.60
CA ILE A 617 16.71 -25.53 -18.26
C ILE A 617 18.05 -25.09 -17.67
N ARG A 618 19.12 -25.11 -18.46
CA ARG A 618 20.48 -24.75 -18.05
C ARG A 618 20.90 -23.39 -18.58
N ARG A 619 20.39 -22.99 -19.75
CA ARG A 619 20.69 -21.71 -20.38
C ARG A 619 19.43 -21.02 -20.90
N ILE A 620 19.28 -19.75 -20.53
CA ILE A 620 18.19 -18.88 -20.98
C ILE A 620 18.80 -17.73 -21.77
N LEU A 621 18.34 -17.52 -23.00
CA LEU A 621 18.66 -16.31 -23.76
C LEU A 621 17.61 -15.24 -23.46
N LEU A 622 18.07 -14.06 -23.04
CA LEU A 622 17.24 -12.90 -22.74
C LEU A 622 17.59 -11.73 -23.68
N PRO A 623 16.88 -11.58 -24.81
CA PRO A 623 17.01 -10.41 -25.66
C PRO A 623 16.43 -9.18 -24.98
N THR A 624 17.18 -8.08 -24.93
CA THR A 624 16.73 -6.83 -24.32
C THR A 624 17.03 -5.61 -25.18
N VAL A 625 16.11 -4.66 -25.18
CA VAL A 625 16.28 -3.31 -25.75
C VAL A 625 16.06 -2.22 -24.69
N GLY A 626 16.01 -2.60 -23.41
CA GLY A 626 15.82 -1.68 -22.28
C GLY A 626 14.41 -1.09 -22.17
N THR A 627 13.41 -1.66 -22.84
CA THR A 627 12.01 -1.24 -22.71
C THR A 627 11.35 -1.86 -21.46
N ARG A 628 10.18 -1.33 -21.06
CA ARG A 628 9.38 -1.88 -19.96
C ARG A 628 9.02 -3.36 -20.17
N SER A 629 8.66 -3.75 -21.39
CA SER A 629 8.40 -5.15 -21.73
C SER A 629 9.65 -6.03 -21.66
N SER A 630 10.81 -5.53 -22.10
CA SER A 630 12.08 -6.24 -21.90
C SER A 630 12.38 -6.45 -20.42
N ARG A 631 12.08 -5.47 -19.56
CA ARG A 631 12.25 -5.59 -18.11
C ARG A 631 11.33 -6.66 -17.51
N HIS A 632 10.05 -6.71 -17.88
CA HIS A 632 9.14 -7.77 -17.40
C HIS A 632 9.64 -9.17 -17.82
N ALA A 633 10.12 -9.29 -19.07
CA ALA A 633 10.73 -10.52 -19.57
C ALA A 633 12.03 -10.86 -18.83
N ALA A 634 12.85 -9.87 -18.49
CA ALA A 634 14.07 -10.05 -17.71
C ALA A 634 13.75 -10.60 -16.32
N GLU A 635 12.82 -9.98 -15.59
CA GLU A 635 12.40 -10.46 -14.28
C GLU A 635 11.86 -11.90 -14.33
N ALA A 636 11.04 -12.22 -15.33
CA ALA A 636 10.56 -13.58 -15.54
C ALA A 636 11.71 -14.56 -15.83
N ALA A 637 12.66 -14.18 -16.68
CA ALA A 637 13.83 -15.00 -17.00
C ALA A 637 14.70 -15.24 -15.76
N PHE A 638 14.94 -14.22 -14.94
CA PHE A 638 15.72 -14.33 -13.71
C PHE A 638 15.01 -15.21 -12.68
N ALA A 639 13.70 -15.07 -12.49
CA ALA A 639 12.92 -15.93 -11.59
C ALA A 639 13.00 -17.41 -12.02
N ILE A 640 12.80 -17.69 -13.32
CA ILE A 640 12.92 -19.04 -13.87
C ILE A 640 14.36 -19.56 -13.71
N ALA A 641 15.37 -18.74 -14.00
CA ALA A 641 16.77 -19.13 -13.89
C ALA A 641 17.20 -19.44 -12.46
N THR A 642 16.77 -18.65 -11.48
CA THR A 642 17.08 -18.89 -10.07
C THR A 642 16.44 -20.21 -9.61
N ALA A 643 15.19 -20.49 -10.01
CA ALA A 643 14.51 -21.73 -9.68
C ALA A 643 15.16 -22.96 -10.35
N GLU A 644 15.58 -22.85 -11.61
CA GLU A 644 16.18 -23.95 -12.37
C GLU A 644 17.72 -24.02 -12.21
N ASN A 645 18.33 -23.07 -11.49
CA ASN A 645 19.79 -22.86 -11.40
C ASN A 645 20.46 -22.70 -12.78
N ALA A 646 19.78 -21.99 -13.69
CA ALA A 646 20.21 -21.73 -15.05
C ALA A 646 21.10 -20.49 -15.17
N LEU A 647 21.88 -20.43 -16.25
CA LEU A 647 22.61 -19.24 -16.67
C LEU A 647 21.74 -18.40 -17.61
N VAL A 648 21.60 -17.11 -17.35
CA VAL A 648 20.93 -16.16 -18.26
C VAL A 648 21.97 -15.41 -19.09
N GLU A 649 21.89 -15.56 -20.40
CA GLU A 649 22.64 -14.74 -21.35
C GLU A 649 21.80 -13.55 -21.80
N ILE A 650 22.17 -12.36 -21.34
CA ILE A 650 21.50 -11.11 -21.67
C ILE A 650 22.10 -10.57 -22.96
N ALA A 651 21.29 -10.53 -24.02
CA ALA A 651 21.74 -10.17 -25.34
C ALA A 651 21.13 -8.84 -25.83
N HIS A 652 21.96 -7.93 -26.28
CA HIS A 652 21.54 -6.76 -27.04
C HIS A 652 22.11 -6.82 -28.46
N VAL A 653 21.24 -6.68 -29.46
CA VAL A 653 21.65 -6.66 -30.86
C VAL A 653 21.46 -5.27 -31.43
N VAL A 654 22.58 -4.62 -31.74
CA VAL A 654 22.63 -3.34 -32.44
C VAL A 654 22.34 -3.61 -33.92
N ALA A 655 21.29 -3.00 -34.45
CA ALA A 655 20.97 -3.11 -35.88
C ALA A 655 22.01 -2.32 -36.70
N ASP A 656 22.54 -2.93 -37.76
CA ASP A 656 23.44 -2.21 -38.67
C ASP A 656 22.68 -1.07 -39.41
N PRO A 657 23.33 0.08 -39.65
CA PRO A 657 22.69 1.22 -40.30
C PRO A 657 22.31 0.85 -41.73
N GLN A 658 21.09 1.21 -42.16
CA GLN A 658 20.70 0.95 -43.54
C GLN A 658 21.57 1.75 -44.52
N PRO A 659 21.74 1.31 -45.79
CA PRO A 659 22.55 2.03 -46.77
C PRO A 659 22.13 3.49 -46.97
N SER A 660 20.86 3.83 -46.71
CA SER A 660 20.33 5.20 -46.71
C SER A 660 20.85 6.06 -45.57
N ASP A 661 21.14 5.47 -44.41
CA ASP A 661 21.60 6.18 -43.21
C ASP A 661 23.10 6.51 -43.28
N ARG A 662 23.85 5.82 -44.17
CA ARG A 662 25.26 6.13 -44.47
C ARG A 662 25.44 7.53 -45.09
N PHE A 663 24.40 8.11 -45.66
CA PHE A 663 24.45 9.46 -46.24
C PHE A 663 24.26 10.58 -45.20
N ALA A 664 23.89 10.27 -43.96
CA ALA A 664 23.63 11.24 -42.89
C ALA A 664 24.85 11.57 -42.01
N GLY A 665 26.08 11.24 -42.45
CA GLY A 665 27.27 11.26 -41.59
C GLY A 665 27.26 10.03 -40.70
N GLY A 666 28.32 9.21 -40.78
CA GLY A 666 28.30 7.82 -40.35
C GLY A 666 27.69 7.61 -38.96
N ALA A 667 26.66 6.77 -38.89
CA ALA A 667 26.17 6.26 -37.62
C ALA A 667 27.32 5.57 -36.89
N ASP A 668 27.79 6.18 -35.80
CA ASP A 668 28.91 5.64 -35.03
C ASP A 668 28.41 4.38 -34.29
N LEU A 669 28.75 3.23 -34.84
CA LEU A 669 28.44 1.92 -34.27
C LEU A 669 29.10 1.74 -32.89
N SER A 670 30.10 2.55 -32.52
CA SER A 670 30.71 2.51 -31.19
C SER A 670 29.75 3.05 -30.12
N ASP A 671 29.16 4.23 -30.32
CA ASP A 671 28.16 4.81 -29.41
C ASP A 671 26.96 3.89 -29.21
N ALA A 672 26.46 3.27 -30.29
CA ALA A 672 25.33 2.34 -30.22
C ALA A 672 25.68 1.06 -29.44
N ARG A 673 26.91 0.56 -29.56
CA ARG A 673 27.41 -0.58 -28.77
C ARG A 673 27.60 -0.20 -27.31
N ASP A 674 28.07 1.01 -27.01
CA ASP A 674 28.25 1.50 -25.64
C ASP A 674 26.90 1.65 -24.93
N ILE A 675 25.89 2.19 -25.62
CA ILE A 675 24.50 2.22 -25.12
C ILE A 675 23.98 0.80 -24.90
N GLY A 676 24.22 -0.11 -25.86
CA GLY A 676 23.87 -1.52 -25.72
C GLY A 676 24.53 -2.19 -24.50
N GLY A 677 25.80 -1.87 -24.25
CA GLY A 677 26.56 -2.28 -23.07
C GLY A 677 25.91 -1.81 -21.78
N GLN A 678 25.57 -0.52 -21.68
CA GLN A 678 24.88 0.04 -20.52
C GLN A 678 23.51 -0.61 -20.27
N ILE A 679 22.78 -0.98 -21.33
CA ILE A 679 21.49 -1.68 -21.21
C ILE A 679 21.69 -3.07 -20.60
N VAL A 680 22.59 -3.88 -21.17
CA VAL A 680 22.82 -5.25 -20.68
C VAL A 680 23.45 -5.27 -19.28
N ASP A 681 24.32 -4.32 -18.96
CA ASP A 681 24.93 -4.21 -17.63
C ASP A 681 23.90 -3.87 -16.56
N ARG A 682 22.95 -2.98 -16.88
CA ARG A 682 21.83 -2.66 -15.97
C ARG A 682 20.95 -3.88 -15.69
N GLU A 683 20.60 -4.64 -16.74
CA GLU A 683 19.81 -5.87 -16.59
C GLU A 683 20.61 -6.98 -15.88
N ALA A 684 21.92 -7.05 -16.09
CA ALA A 684 22.80 -8.00 -15.40
C ALA A 684 22.88 -7.72 -13.90
N GLU A 685 23.02 -6.45 -13.52
CA GLU A 685 23.00 -6.06 -12.11
C GLU A 685 21.68 -6.45 -11.45
N LEU A 686 20.57 -6.21 -12.13
CA LEU A 686 19.25 -6.67 -11.70
C LEU A 686 19.19 -8.19 -11.51
N GLY A 687 19.65 -8.96 -12.50
CA GLY A 687 19.66 -10.42 -12.43
C GLY A 687 20.50 -10.94 -11.25
N ARG A 688 21.66 -10.34 -10.97
CA ARG A 688 22.50 -10.70 -9.82
C ARG A 688 21.82 -10.42 -8.48
N GLN A 689 21.14 -9.27 -8.36
CA GLN A 689 20.37 -8.93 -7.16
C GLN A 689 19.22 -9.92 -6.90
N LEU A 690 18.67 -10.52 -7.96
CA LEU A 690 17.65 -11.58 -7.90
C LEU A 690 18.24 -12.99 -7.74
N GLY A 691 19.55 -13.13 -7.57
CA GLY A 691 20.22 -14.41 -7.38
C GLY A 691 20.44 -15.21 -8.67
N ALA A 692 20.17 -14.64 -9.84
CA ALA A 692 20.40 -15.30 -11.12
C ALA A 692 21.88 -15.21 -11.52
N LYS A 693 22.38 -16.26 -12.18
CA LYS A 693 23.69 -16.26 -12.84
C LYS A 693 23.53 -15.61 -14.20
N VAL A 694 24.26 -14.52 -14.45
CA VAL A 694 24.10 -13.73 -15.69
C VAL A 694 25.42 -13.56 -16.43
N VAL A 695 25.35 -13.56 -17.76
CA VAL A 695 26.41 -13.13 -18.68
C VAL A 695 25.82 -12.16 -19.70
N THR A 696 26.62 -11.22 -20.21
CA THR A 696 26.17 -10.19 -21.15
C THR A 696 26.83 -10.35 -22.51
N THR A 697 26.04 -10.14 -23.56
CA THR A 697 26.49 -10.21 -24.96
C THR A 697 25.92 -9.01 -25.73
N VAL A 698 26.80 -8.22 -26.33
CA VAL A 698 26.41 -7.14 -27.26
C VAL A 698 26.97 -7.48 -28.63
N THR A 699 26.11 -7.57 -29.64
CA THR A 699 26.52 -7.86 -31.02
C THR A 699 25.88 -6.89 -32.00
N ALA A 700 26.49 -6.73 -33.17
CA ALA A 700 25.92 -5.96 -34.28
C ALA A 700 25.50 -6.91 -35.40
N ALA A 701 24.34 -6.67 -36.02
CA ALA A 701 23.86 -7.45 -37.16
C ALA A 701 22.84 -6.70 -38.01
N ASP A 702 22.82 -6.99 -39.32
CA ASP A 702 21.81 -6.49 -40.26
C ASP A 702 20.38 -6.94 -39.90
N ASN A 703 20.22 -8.15 -39.37
CA ASN A 703 18.93 -8.71 -38.94
C ASN A 703 19.02 -9.16 -37.47
N PRO A 704 18.49 -8.36 -36.52
CA PRO A 704 18.54 -8.70 -35.11
C PRO A 704 17.84 -10.02 -34.76
N GLY A 705 16.69 -10.32 -35.36
CA GLY A 705 15.97 -11.58 -35.14
C GLY A 705 16.79 -12.80 -35.55
N ALA A 706 17.44 -12.76 -36.72
CA ALA A 706 18.31 -13.83 -37.19
C ALA A 706 19.57 -13.98 -36.31
N ALA A 707 20.15 -12.87 -35.86
CA ALA A 707 21.30 -12.88 -34.96
C ALA A 707 20.98 -13.52 -33.61
N LEU A 708 19.78 -13.26 -33.05
CA LEU A 708 19.31 -13.87 -31.81
C LEU A 708 19.09 -15.38 -31.94
N VAL A 709 18.47 -15.84 -33.04
CA VAL A 709 18.29 -17.27 -33.32
C VAL A 709 19.65 -17.96 -33.46
N ALA A 710 20.58 -17.35 -34.20
CA ALA A 710 21.92 -17.89 -34.34
C ALA A 710 22.71 -17.87 -33.02
N LEU A 711 22.45 -16.91 -32.13
CA LEU A 711 23.05 -16.88 -30.79
C LEU A 711 22.48 -18.00 -29.90
N ALA A 712 21.17 -18.21 -29.94
CA ALA A 712 20.50 -19.31 -29.23
C ALA A 712 21.05 -20.68 -29.66
N ASP A 713 21.23 -20.88 -30.97
CA ASP A 713 21.77 -22.13 -31.53
C ASP A 713 23.25 -22.34 -31.16
N ARG A 714 24.10 -21.31 -31.32
CA ARG A 714 25.53 -21.40 -31.00
C ARG A 714 25.83 -21.70 -29.54
N ASN A 715 24.99 -21.19 -28.63
CA ASN A 715 25.23 -21.27 -27.19
C ASN A 715 24.37 -22.33 -26.49
N ASP A 716 23.67 -23.18 -27.28
CA ASP A 716 22.78 -24.23 -26.81
C ASP A 716 21.74 -23.69 -25.79
N ALA A 717 21.01 -22.63 -26.15
CA ALA A 717 19.97 -22.09 -25.30
C ALA A 717 18.79 -23.06 -25.19
N ASP A 718 18.32 -23.30 -23.96
CA ASP A 718 17.18 -24.18 -23.68
C ASP A 718 15.84 -23.43 -23.72
N LEU A 719 15.88 -22.10 -23.56
CA LEU A 719 14.73 -21.22 -23.51
C LEU A 719 15.11 -19.81 -23.98
N ILE A 720 14.25 -19.17 -24.78
CA ILE A 720 14.32 -17.73 -25.04
C ILE A 720 13.18 -17.04 -24.30
N VAL A 721 13.48 -16.05 -23.48
CA VAL A 721 12.47 -15.21 -22.82
C VAL A 721 12.61 -13.80 -23.35
N MET A 722 11.55 -13.24 -23.93
CA MET A 722 11.63 -11.93 -24.56
C MET A 722 10.39 -11.07 -24.33
N GLY A 723 10.63 -9.77 -24.21
CA GLY A 723 9.58 -8.78 -24.07
C GLY A 723 9.08 -8.28 -25.42
N SER A 724 7.80 -7.96 -25.51
CA SER A 724 7.23 -7.26 -26.65
C SER A 724 6.16 -6.27 -26.23
N ASN A 725 5.95 -5.25 -27.06
CA ASN A 725 4.79 -4.37 -26.98
C ASN A 725 3.92 -4.64 -28.20
N THR A 726 2.71 -5.14 -27.96
CA THR A 726 1.76 -5.41 -29.03
C THR A 726 1.25 -4.12 -29.65
N ARG A 727 1.29 -4.06 -30.98
CA ARG A 727 0.65 -2.99 -31.76
C ARG A 727 -0.63 -3.53 -32.39
N PRO A 728 -1.81 -2.95 -32.13
CA PRO A 728 -3.04 -3.35 -32.79
C PRO A 728 -2.99 -2.88 -34.25
N ILE A 729 -2.60 -3.77 -35.16
CA ILE A 729 -2.61 -3.50 -36.61
C ILE A 729 -3.80 -4.24 -37.22
N SER A 730 -4.81 -3.48 -37.61
CA SER A 730 -6.10 -3.75 -38.29
C SER A 730 -6.85 -5.07 -38.04
N ARG A 731 -6.22 -6.23 -37.80
CA ARG A 731 -6.84 -7.55 -37.50
C ARG A 731 -5.97 -8.56 -36.73
N ARG A 732 -4.71 -8.27 -36.35
CA ARG A 732 -3.81 -9.23 -35.63
C ARG A 732 -2.95 -8.56 -34.55
N ALA A 733 -2.51 -9.32 -33.56
CA ALA A 733 -1.54 -8.84 -32.58
C ALA A 733 -0.14 -8.84 -33.21
N PHE A 734 0.45 -7.67 -33.46
CA PHE A 734 1.79 -7.57 -34.05
C PHE A 734 2.83 -7.33 -32.96
N PHE A 735 3.81 -8.23 -32.87
CA PHE A 735 4.84 -8.23 -31.82
C PHE A 735 6.16 -7.58 -32.26
N GLY A 736 6.25 -7.15 -33.52
CA GLY A 736 7.47 -6.63 -34.13
C GLY A 736 8.25 -7.71 -34.90
N PRO A 737 8.98 -7.32 -35.95
CA PRO A 737 9.58 -8.27 -36.89
C PRO A 737 10.60 -9.20 -36.23
N ASN A 738 11.36 -8.72 -35.25
CA ASN A 738 12.36 -9.53 -34.55
C ASN A 738 11.71 -10.59 -33.65
N VAL A 739 10.61 -10.25 -32.96
CA VAL A 739 9.91 -11.18 -32.08
C VAL A 739 9.25 -12.29 -32.90
N GLU A 740 8.54 -11.91 -33.98
CA GLU A 740 7.91 -12.89 -34.87
C GLU A 740 8.96 -13.80 -35.52
N TYR A 741 10.11 -13.26 -35.94
CA TYR A 741 11.21 -14.06 -36.50
C TYR A 741 11.75 -15.08 -35.48
N VAL A 742 12.02 -14.66 -34.24
CA VAL A 742 12.55 -15.53 -33.19
C VAL A 742 11.55 -16.63 -32.83
N VAL A 743 10.28 -16.29 -32.61
CA VAL A 743 9.23 -17.26 -32.25
C VAL A 743 9.08 -18.34 -33.33
N THR A 744 9.22 -17.99 -34.61
CA THR A 744 9.07 -18.93 -35.72
C THR A 744 10.32 -19.79 -35.97
N ASN A 745 11.53 -19.25 -35.72
CA ASN A 745 12.78 -19.89 -36.15
C ASN A 745 13.68 -20.39 -35.00
N ALA A 746 13.31 -20.16 -33.74
CA ALA A 746 14.13 -20.58 -32.59
C ALA A 746 14.28 -22.11 -32.51
N PRO A 747 15.48 -22.62 -32.16
CA PRO A 747 15.72 -24.06 -31.98
C PRO A 747 15.08 -24.62 -30.69
N CYS A 748 14.82 -23.73 -29.73
CA CYS A 748 14.30 -24.04 -28.40
C CYS A 748 12.94 -23.34 -28.16
N PRO A 749 12.22 -23.69 -27.09
CA PRO A 749 11.02 -22.97 -26.66
C PRO A 749 11.25 -21.46 -26.49
N VAL A 750 10.18 -20.68 -26.74
CA VAL A 750 10.16 -19.22 -26.62
C VAL A 750 8.98 -18.79 -25.75
N ALA A 751 9.26 -17.94 -24.76
CA ALA A 751 8.26 -17.26 -23.95
C ALA A 751 8.27 -15.76 -24.25
N VAL A 752 7.14 -15.24 -24.75
CA VAL A 752 6.96 -13.83 -25.09
C VAL A 752 6.07 -13.18 -24.03
N LEU A 753 6.61 -12.21 -23.30
CA LEU A 753 5.85 -11.39 -22.37
C LEU A 753 5.40 -10.09 -23.05
N ASN A 754 4.09 -9.88 -23.07
CA ASN A 754 3.45 -8.67 -23.55
C ASN A 754 2.96 -7.83 -22.38
N SER A 755 3.44 -6.59 -22.28
CA SER A 755 2.92 -5.60 -21.34
C SER A 755 1.79 -4.79 -21.99
N VAL A 756 0.67 -4.64 -21.28
CA VAL A 756 -0.50 -3.83 -21.67
C VAL A 756 -0.25 -2.34 -21.43
#